data_AF-A0A842TMN3-F1
#
_entry.id   AF-A0A842TMN3-F1
#
_cell.length_a   1.000
_cell.length_b   1.000
_cell.length_c   1.000
_cell.angle_alpha   90.00
_cell.angle_beta   90.00
_cell.angle_gamma   90.00
#
_symmetry.space_group_name_H-M   'P 1'
#
loop_
_entity.id
_entity.type
_entity.pdbx_description
1 polymer ?
#
loop_
_entity_poly.entity_id
_entity_poly.type
_entity_poly.pdbx_seq_one_letter_code
_entity_poly.pdbx_strand_id
1 'polypeptide(L)'
;MYKMNKNDMEGNEENKDNSYMEMDDFNQKDMSKPKTYEALSVKIILTIVSIIAASFVFFIIIFLFLDGLPIFQYADVNVFGFLWNPEGSPDTYGVMALVIGTLLVTLGAIIIAVPIGLGAAIFIAEIAPSWLKSTLKGMTEILAGIPSIVYGFFGYTVLLPAITQYWNAPHAGYSWFAGSFILSIMILPTIVSISEDSLNSVPMLYKEASLGVGATKWQTISKISLPSASSGILSGIVLGVGRAIGETMAVLLITGNAVEIPMPITNIFDQIGTITGIIASQLPTQSAGAHFHALFFLGCILFILIMIINIVALVIIRRINRKFHPEVQKQREKASEESSDSVDKEYENAFFGRDRKIKDEPESLIHEDDDDKNHKNDDSIEDTDIWQDNESGPPNKSIKSKINEKTKSFISDLTIGKVIKYIFYGIFYYFIINIFYNFWGLIWTLIIGLAILGIFIGSIIVNIFYGMNLKVSQNLFWAEVLGLLIWIIAGVSNTFLYNLSDGAIGFWANNGMYIAMIVGVAIVVFYLIYRQLSVKIHKWSGYITVGLAMLFVFTALSILLFFIIGKGVTPFLNGQINFLEFITEEPSATGIGGGIFPAMIGTLMLVFGAIIIAAPLGIMTGIYLTEYAGEGKVVTIINNAIDNLNATPSIVFGMFGVALFINYLGWDRSLIVGQIALGLMILPVIIKTTEEAIKAIPQSFREGSMAMGATKWQTTVNVVLPPALPGILTGVILGVGRAAGETAPVMLTVAVFSTRGIPINPFEPAPALTYHLYYLLGECPTGNIELKFAYASSTAFVLLVLVLIIYAFAMVIRSYYRKQKKW
;
A
#
# COMPACT_ATOMS: atom_id res chain seq x y z
N MET A 1 -15.69 7.78 51.24
CA MET A 1 -15.84 8.39 52.57
C MET A 1 -17.32 8.75 52.75
N TYR A 2 -18.13 7.82 53.25
CA TYR A 2 -19.50 8.07 53.71
C TYR A 2 -19.64 7.29 55.02
N LYS A 3 -19.85 8.01 56.13
CA LYS A 3 -20.05 7.43 57.47
C LYS A 3 -21.51 6.96 57.55
N MET A 4 -21.74 5.65 57.70
CA MET A 4 -23.00 5.14 58.23
C MET A 4 -22.96 5.24 59.76
N ASN A 5 -23.99 5.86 60.32
CA ASN A 5 -24.18 6.05 61.74
C ASN A 5 -24.68 4.74 62.37
N LYS A 6 -24.16 4.41 63.55
CA LYS A 6 -24.23 3.09 64.19
C LYS A 6 -25.36 3.02 65.24
N ASN A 7 -26.50 3.65 64.97
CA ASN A 7 -27.56 3.86 65.97
C ASN A 7 -28.95 3.31 65.62
N ASP A 8 -29.12 2.60 64.50
CA ASP A 8 -30.42 1.99 64.16
C ASP A 8 -30.45 0.46 64.35
N MET A 9 -29.43 -0.10 65.00
CA MET A 9 -29.48 -1.46 65.55
C MET A 9 -29.95 -1.38 67.00
N GLU A 10 -31.27 -1.45 67.21
CA GLU A 10 -31.94 -2.09 68.36
C GLU A 10 -33.40 -1.62 68.39
N GLY A 11 -34.32 -2.49 67.96
CA GLY A 11 -35.76 -2.22 68.09
C GLY A 11 -36.63 -3.22 67.33
N ASN A 12 -37.13 -4.22 68.06
CA ASN A 12 -38.24 -5.12 67.74
C ASN A 12 -38.01 -6.27 66.75
N GLU A 13 -37.48 -7.36 67.30
CA GLU A 13 -37.96 -8.72 66.99
C GLU A 13 -39.42 -8.85 67.45
N GLU A 14 -40.40 -8.65 66.57
CA GLU A 14 -41.76 -9.24 66.67
C GLU A 14 -42.61 -8.83 65.45
N ASN A 15 -42.49 -9.60 64.36
CA ASN A 15 -43.55 -9.95 63.40
C ASN A 15 -42.90 -10.54 62.14
N LYS A 16 -42.57 -11.83 62.22
CA LYS A 16 -42.52 -12.68 61.03
C LYS A 16 -43.94 -13.14 60.76
N ASP A 17 -44.59 -12.52 59.79
CA ASP A 17 -45.53 -13.12 58.85
C ASP A 17 -46.38 -12.00 58.23
N ASN A 18 -46.56 -12.07 56.91
CA ASN A 18 -47.37 -11.19 56.07
C ASN A 18 -46.79 -9.80 55.74
N SER A 19 -45.97 -9.75 54.69
CA SER A 19 -46.10 -8.69 53.69
C SER A 19 -45.52 -9.16 52.35
N TYR A 20 -46.31 -9.91 51.59
CA TYR A 20 -46.25 -9.75 50.14
C TYR A 20 -46.74 -8.33 49.87
N MET A 21 -45.82 -7.36 49.78
CA MET A 21 -46.16 -6.10 49.14
C MET A 21 -46.43 -6.44 47.68
N GLU A 22 -47.70 -6.38 47.31
CA GLU A 22 -48.13 -6.17 45.93
C GLU A 22 -47.21 -5.10 45.34
N MET A 23 -46.48 -5.48 44.28
CA MET A 23 -45.91 -4.51 43.36
C MET A 23 -47.10 -3.89 42.63
N ASP A 24 -47.76 -2.95 43.31
CA ASP A 24 -48.71 -2.04 42.71
C ASP A 24 -47.98 -1.28 41.61
N ASP A 25 -48.37 -1.65 40.38
CA ASP A 25 -48.45 -0.82 39.19
C ASP A 25 -47.59 0.45 39.26
N PHE A 26 -46.27 0.25 39.16
CA PHE A 26 -45.35 1.34 38.84
C PHE A 26 -45.68 1.78 37.42
N ASN A 27 -46.62 2.73 37.37
CA ASN A 27 -47.21 3.34 36.21
C ASN A 27 -46.12 3.62 35.15
N GLN A 28 -46.05 2.75 34.15
CA GLN A 28 -45.07 2.76 33.06
C GLN A 28 -45.15 4.02 32.17
N LYS A 29 -46.06 4.94 32.50
CA LYS A 29 -46.36 6.17 31.75
C LYS A 29 -45.49 7.38 32.09
N ASP A 30 -44.76 7.36 33.22
CA ASP A 30 -43.91 8.49 33.63
C ASP A 30 -42.39 8.26 33.45
N MET A 31 -42.00 7.25 32.64
CA MET A 31 -40.69 7.32 32.00
C MET A 31 -40.74 8.40 30.93
N SER A 32 -40.24 9.60 31.28
CA SER A 32 -39.99 10.67 30.31
C SER A 32 -39.28 10.07 29.09
N LYS A 33 -40.00 9.98 27.96
CA LYS A 33 -39.44 9.49 26.69
C LYS A 33 -38.10 10.21 26.48
N PRO A 34 -36.95 9.51 26.45
CA PRO A 34 -35.67 10.18 26.25
C PRO A 34 -35.74 10.90 24.90
N LYS A 35 -35.30 12.16 24.90
CA LYS A 35 -35.37 13.14 23.81
C LYS A 35 -35.03 12.53 22.43
N THR A 36 -36.04 12.02 21.74
CA THR A 36 -35.89 11.25 20.49
C THR A 36 -35.44 12.14 19.33
N TYR A 37 -35.76 13.45 19.39
CA TYR A 37 -35.41 14.44 18.39
C TYR A 37 -33.93 14.86 18.42
N GLU A 38 -33.30 14.96 19.60
CA GLU A 38 -31.87 15.32 19.72
C GLU A 38 -31.00 14.22 19.08
N ALA A 39 -31.28 12.95 19.38
CA ALA A 39 -30.53 11.83 18.82
C ALA A 39 -30.65 11.71 17.28
N LEU A 40 -31.83 12.04 16.73
CA LEU A 40 -32.06 12.02 15.28
C LEU A 40 -31.32 13.16 14.57
N SER A 41 -31.36 14.37 15.12
CA SER A 41 -30.69 15.54 14.53
C SER A 41 -29.17 15.36 14.45
N VAL A 42 -28.55 14.83 15.51
CA VAL A 42 -27.11 14.52 15.56
C VAL A 42 -26.76 13.47 14.51
N LYS A 43 -27.56 12.40 14.40
CA LYS A 43 -27.34 11.35 13.41
C LYS A 43 -27.34 11.93 11.99
N ILE A 44 -28.32 12.78 11.65
CA ILE A 44 -28.42 13.39 10.32
C ILE A 44 -27.19 14.25 10.01
N ILE A 45 -26.77 15.11 10.94
CA ILE A 45 -25.57 15.96 10.77
C ILE A 45 -24.33 15.10 10.52
N LEU A 46 -24.12 14.08 11.35
CA LEU A 46 -23.00 13.16 11.24
C LEU A 46 -23.01 12.37 9.92
N THR A 47 -24.19 11.96 9.45
CA THR A 47 -24.36 11.32 8.14
C THR A 47 -24.00 12.26 7.00
N ILE A 48 -24.49 13.51 7.02
CA ILE A 48 -24.17 14.52 5.99
C ILE A 48 -22.67 14.79 5.93
N VAL A 49 -22.02 15.00 7.08
CA VAL A 49 -20.57 15.19 7.15
C VAL A 49 -19.81 14.00 6.56
N SER A 50 -20.26 12.78 6.86
CA SER A 50 -19.64 11.56 6.33
C SER A 50 -19.84 11.40 4.82
N ILE A 51 -21.01 11.78 4.30
CA ILE A 51 -21.28 11.80 2.85
C ILE A 51 -20.39 12.84 2.16
N ILE A 52 -20.24 14.05 2.73
CA ILE A 52 -19.34 15.08 2.22
C ILE A 52 -17.91 14.55 2.18
N ALA A 53 -17.43 13.94 3.28
CA ALA A 53 -16.09 13.36 3.33
C ALA A 53 -15.88 12.28 2.25
N ALA A 54 -16.86 11.40 2.05
CA ALA A 54 -16.82 10.38 0.99
C ALA A 54 -16.91 10.97 -0.43
N SER A 55 -17.65 12.06 -0.62
CA SER A 55 -17.88 12.69 -1.92
C SER A 55 -16.60 13.22 -2.57
N PHE A 56 -15.59 13.58 -1.76
CA PHE A 56 -14.31 14.09 -2.25
C PHE A 56 -13.59 13.10 -3.16
N VAL A 57 -13.72 11.79 -2.94
CA VAL A 57 -13.14 10.78 -3.87
C VAL A 57 -13.73 10.95 -5.26
N PHE A 58 -15.06 11.08 -5.33
CA PHE A 58 -15.76 11.22 -6.59
C PHE A 58 -15.39 12.53 -7.28
N PHE A 59 -15.22 13.62 -6.52
CA PHE A 59 -14.72 14.88 -7.08
C PHE A 59 -13.28 14.77 -7.59
N ILE A 60 -12.37 14.12 -6.85
CA ILE A 60 -11.01 13.85 -7.33
C ILE A 60 -11.07 13.14 -8.67
N ILE A 61 -11.87 12.08 -8.79
CA ILE A 61 -12.05 11.34 -10.05
C ILE A 61 -12.60 12.25 -11.14
N ILE A 62 -13.73 12.93 -10.89
CA ILE A 62 -14.40 13.75 -11.90
C ILE A 62 -13.45 14.81 -12.45
N PHE A 63 -12.84 15.63 -11.58
CA PHE A 63 -11.99 16.74 -12.01
C PHE A 63 -10.71 16.28 -12.71
N LEU A 64 -10.14 15.17 -12.25
CA LEU A 64 -8.93 14.64 -12.85
C LEU A 64 -9.19 14.09 -14.27
N PHE A 65 -10.36 13.48 -14.51
CA PHE A 65 -10.78 13.08 -15.85
C PHE A 65 -11.25 14.26 -16.71
N LEU A 66 -11.90 15.27 -16.13
CA LEU A 66 -12.30 16.49 -16.85
C LEU A 66 -11.09 17.23 -17.44
N ASP A 67 -9.99 17.33 -16.69
CA ASP A 67 -8.75 17.93 -17.19
C ASP A 67 -7.89 16.95 -17.99
N GLY A 68 -8.02 15.63 -17.79
CA GLY A 68 -7.20 14.62 -18.48
C GLY A 68 -7.72 14.23 -19.87
N LEU A 69 -9.03 13.98 -20.03
CA LEU A 69 -9.61 13.51 -21.29
C LEU A 69 -9.50 14.46 -22.49
N PRO A 70 -9.46 15.80 -22.34
CA PRO A 70 -9.28 16.71 -23.46
C PRO A 70 -8.01 16.47 -24.27
N ILE A 71 -7.01 15.74 -23.76
CA ILE A 71 -5.77 15.45 -24.49
C ILE A 71 -6.01 14.85 -25.89
N PHE A 72 -7.04 14.02 -26.05
CA PHE A 72 -7.37 13.39 -27.34
C PHE A 72 -7.86 14.38 -28.40
N GLN A 73 -8.12 15.63 -28.03
CA GLN A 73 -8.43 16.72 -28.95
C GLN A 73 -7.16 17.46 -29.42
N TYR A 74 -6.07 17.36 -28.65
CA TYR A 74 -4.82 18.09 -28.89
C TYR A 74 -3.70 17.23 -29.47
N ALA A 75 -3.63 15.95 -29.11
CA ALA A 75 -2.55 15.06 -29.54
C ALA A 75 -2.98 13.58 -29.59
N ASP A 76 -2.29 12.81 -30.42
CA ASP A 76 -2.43 11.35 -30.46
C ASP A 76 -1.68 10.73 -29.27
N VAL A 77 -2.45 10.27 -28.28
CA VAL A 77 -1.91 9.58 -27.11
C VAL A 77 -1.82 8.08 -27.37
N ASN A 78 -0.62 7.52 -27.23
CA ASN A 78 -0.42 6.08 -27.29
C ASN A 78 -0.16 5.54 -25.89
N VAL A 79 -1.19 4.96 -25.27
CA VAL A 79 -1.09 4.37 -23.92
C VAL A 79 -0.02 3.27 -23.86
N PHE A 80 0.15 2.51 -24.94
CA PHE A 80 1.18 1.47 -25.06
C PHE A 80 2.49 1.99 -25.67
N GLY A 81 2.55 3.27 -26.00
CA GLY A 81 3.72 3.92 -26.55
C GLY A 81 4.79 4.12 -25.49
N PHE A 82 6.05 4.04 -25.90
CA PHE A 82 7.21 4.19 -25.03
C PHE A 82 7.87 5.57 -25.10
N LEU A 83 7.56 6.36 -26.14
CA LEU A 83 8.16 7.66 -26.36
C LEU A 83 7.32 8.75 -25.69
N TRP A 84 7.89 9.42 -24.70
CA TRP A 84 7.34 10.66 -24.12
C TRP A 84 8.18 11.83 -24.60
N ASN A 85 7.69 12.56 -25.59
CA ASN A 85 8.36 13.73 -26.15
C ASN A 85 7.34 14.86 -26.36
N PRO A 86 7.03 15.65 -25.31
CA PRO A 86 6.09 16.76 -25.39
C PRO A 86 6.63 17.95 -26.21
N GLU A 87 7.93 18.01 -26.48
CA GLU A 87 8.57 19.06 -27.30
C GLU A 87 8.87 18.56 -28.74
N GLY A 88 8.33 17.38 -29.10
CA GLY A 88 8.52 16.77 -30.40
C GLY A 88 7.81 17.51 -31.54
N SER A 89 8.12 17.14 -32.78
CA SER A 89 7.36 17.57 -33.96
C SER A 89 7.02 16.34 -34.81
N PRO A 90 5.85 15.71 -34.61
CA PRO A 90 4.75 16.08 -33.71
C PRO A 90 5.02 15.75 -32.22
N ASP A 91 4.28 16.39 -31.31
CA ASP A 91 4.23 16.01 -29.89
C ASP A 91 3.81 14.54 -29.76
N THR A 92 4.53 13.77 -28.93
CA THR A 92 4.21 12.35 -28.70
C THR A 92 4.08 12.04 -27.22
N TYR A 93 2.98 11.38 -26.85
CA TYR A 93 2.65 11.05 -25.46
C TYR A 93 2.51 9.53 -25.29
N GLY A 94 3.63 8.87 -25.05
CA GLY A 94 3.73 7.46 -24.70
C GLY A 94 3.73 7.22 -23.20
N VAL A 95 2.79 6.43 -22.68
CA VAL A 95 2.62 6.23 -21.23
C VAL A 95 3.36 5.00 -20.68
N MET A 96 3.64 4.01 -21.52
CA MET A 96 4.06 2.69 -21.07
C MET A 96 5.43 2.69 -20.38
N ALA A 97 6.37 3.54 -20.82
CA ALA A 97 7.67 3.67 -20.17
C ALA A 97 7.53 4.13 -18.70
N LEU A 98 6.60 5.05 -18.42
CA LEU A 98 6.33 5.57 -17.07
C LEU A 98 5.60 4.56 -16.20
N VAL A 99 4.69 3.77 -16.78
CA VAL A 99 4.04 2.65 -16.08
C VAL A 99 5.09 1.61 -15.68
N ILE A 100 5.97 1.22 -16.61
CA ILE A 100 7.07 0.28 -16.34
C ILE A 100 7.99 0.83 -15.26
N GLY A 101 8.42 2.09 -15.36
CA GLY A 101 9.26 2.74 -14.35
C GLY A 101 8.62 2.71 -12.97
N THR A 102 7.34 3.12 -12.87
CA THR A 102 6.58 3.11 -11.61
C THR A 102 6.49 1.69 -11.01
N LEU A 103 6.22 0.68 -11.84
CA LEU A 103 6.14 -0.72 -11.41
C LEU A 103 7.52 -1.27 -10.99
N LEU A 104 8.60 -0.98 -11.71
CA LEU A 104 9.94 -1.45 -11.38
C LEU A 104 10.42 -0.93 -10.02
N VAL A 105 10.26 0.38 -9.76
CA VAL A 105 10.62 0.97 -8.46
C VAL A 105 9.78 0.36 -7.34
N THR A 106 8.48 0.24 -7.57
CA THR A 106 7.53 -0.30 -6.57
C THR A 106 7.86 -1.76 -6.25
N LEU A 107 8.04 -2.59 -7.26
CA LEU A 107 8.37 -4.02 -7.09
C LEU A 107 9.73 -4.19 -6.41
N GLY A 108 10.74 -3.43 -6.84
CA GLY A 108 12.06 -3.41 -6.21
C GLY A 108 11.98 -3.06 -4.72
N ALA A 109 11.19 -2.05 -4.36
CA ALA A 109 10.99 -1.65 -2.97
C ALA A 109 10.29 -2.73 -2.14
N ILE A 110 9.25 -3.38 -2.68
CA ILE A 110 8.48 -4.44 -2.01
C ILE A 110 9.35 -5.66 -1.71
N ILE A 111 10.20 -6.06 -2.66
CA ILE A 111 11.11 -7.21 -2.53
C ILE A 111 12.03 -7.06 -1.32
N ILE A 112 12.46 -5.83 -1.04
CA ILE A 112 13.33 -5.51 0.09
C ILE A 112 12.50 -5.30 1.36
N ALA A 113 11.44 -4.48 1.29
CA ALA A 113 10.72 -4.02 2.46
C ALA A 113 9.83 -5.09 3.11
N VAL A 114 9.19 -5.98 2.33
CA VAL A 114 8.26 -6.97 2.89
C VAL A 114 8.97 -8.00 3.78
N PRO A 115 10.07 -8.65 3.35
CA PRO A 115 10.76 -9.62 4.20
C PRO A 115 11.34 -8.98 5.46
N ILE A 116 11.97 -7.81 5.32
CA ILE A 116 12.58 -7.08 6.43
C ILE A 116 11.51 -6.54 7.39
N GLY A 117 10.43 -5.97 6.85
CA GLY A 117 9.34 -5.41 7.63
C GLY A 117 8.56 -6.48 8.39
N LEU A 118 8.26 -7.61 7.75
CA LEU A 118 7.60 -8.74 8.42
C LEU A 118 8.52 -9.35 9.48
N GLY A 119 9.81 -9.50 9.18
CA GLY A 119 10.81 -9.93 10.16
C GLY A 119 10.81 -9.03 11.38
N ALA A 120 11.00 -7.72 11.19
CA ALA A 120 10.97 -6.74 12.28
C ALA A 120 9.64 -6.77 13.07
N ALA A 121 8.49 -6.89 12.41
CA ALA A 121 7.19 -7.00 13.08
C ALA A 121 7.10 -8.24 13.99
N ILE A 122 7.56 -9.42 13.51
CA ILE A 122 7.61 -10.65 14.30
C ILE A 122 8.54 -10.46 15.50
N PHE A 123 9.70 -9.80 15.31
CA PHE A 123 10.63 -9.54 16.41
C PHE A 123 9.96 -8.72 17.50
N ILE A 124 9.34 -7.60 17.13
CA ILE A 124 8.71 -6.67 18.08
C ILE A 124 7.51 -7.32 18.79
N ALA A 125 6.69 -8.08 18.05
CA ALA A 125 5.46 -8.67 18.59
C ALA A 125 5.73 -9.87 19.51
N GLU A 126 6.63 -10.79 19.12
CA GLU A 126 6.72 -12.13 19.72
C GLU A 126 8.02 -12.39 20.50
N ILE A 127 9.07 -11.60 20.27
CA ILE A 127 10.43 -11.91 20.73
C ILE A 127 10.96 -10.81 21.67
N ALA A 128 10.71 -9.55 21.35
CA ALA A 128 11.25 -8.40 22.06
C ALA A 128 10.71 -8.32 23.50
N PRO A 129 11.58 -8.11 24.51
CA PRO A 129 11.13 -7.79 25.87
C PRO A 129 10.37 -6.46 25.88
N SER A 130 9.51 -6.26 26.88
CA SER A 130 8.60 -5.11 26.95
C SER A 130 9.27 -3.74 26.80
N TRP A 131 10.45 -3.55 27.41
CA TRP A 131 11.23 -2.32 27.26
C TRP A 131 11.69 -2.11 25.82
N LEU A 132 12.24 -3.15 25.18
CA LEU A 132 12.74 -3.08 23.82
C LEU A 132 11.58 -2.88 22.83
N LYS A 133 10.46 -3.57 23.04
CA LYS A 133 9.23 -3.39 22.25
C LYS A 133 8.78 -1.93 22.22
N SER A 134 8.76 -1.27 23.38
CA SER A 134 8.35 0.13 23.47
C SER A 134 9.31 1.07 22.72
N THR A 135 10.62 0.84 22.82
CA THR A 135 11.63 1.62 22.10
C THR A 135 11.54 1.40 20.59
N LEU A 136 11.48 0.13 20.15
CA LEU A 136 11.43 -0.21 18.73
C LEU A 136 10.15 0.32 18.06
N LYS A 137 9.00 0.25 18.74
CA LYS A 137 7.75 0.84 18.26
C LYS A 137 7.88 2.36 18.09
N GLY A 138 8.42 3.05 19.10
CA GLY A 138 8.70 4.48 19.00
C GLY A 138 9.63 4.84 17.85
N MET A 139 10.68 4.05 17.61
CA MET A 139 11.60 4.26 16.49
C MET A 139 10.94 4.04 15.12
N THR A 140 10.08 3.02 14.98
CA THR A 140 9.31 2.82 13.75
C THR A 140 8.31 3.94 13.51
N GLU A 141 7.69 4.48 14.57
CA GLU A 141 6.82 5.66 14.48
C GLU A 141 7.61 6.91 14.05
N ILE A 142 8.82 7.11 14.56
CA ILE A 142 9.72 8.21 14.13
C ILE A 142 10.08 8.05 12.65
N LEU A 143 10.47 6.84 12.21
CA LEU A 143 10.81 6.56 10.81
C LEU A 143 9.61 6.85 9.88
N ALA A 144 8.38 6.52 10.29
CA ALA A 144 7.17 6.85 9.55
C ALA A 144 6.89 8.36 9.44
N GLY A 145 7.42 9.15 10.38
CA GLY A 145 7.24 10.60 10.45
C GLY A 145 8.27 11.41 9.66
N ILE A 146 9.30 10.78 9.12
CA ILE A 146 10.32 11.50 8.32
C ILE A 146 9.71 11.91 6.98
N PRO A 147 9.78 13.20 6.58
CA PRO A 147 9.30 13.67 5.27
C PRO A 147 9.94 12.94 4.10
N SER A 148 9.18 12.65 3.03
CA SER A 148 9.69 11.84 1.92
C SER A 148 10.84 12.52 1.16
N ILE A 149 10.81 13.85 1.07
CA ILE A 149 11.91 14.61 0.48
C ILE A 149 13.22 14.52 1.28
N VAL A 150 13.15 14.28 2.59
CA VAL A 150 14.33 14.08 3.43
C VAL A 150 14.98 12.72 3.13
N TYR A 151 14.18 11.69 2.83
CA TYR A 151 14.69 10.43 2.28
C TYR A 151 15.33 10.62 0.90
N GLY A 152 14.71 11.41 0.03
CA GLY A 152 15.28 11.78 -1.27
C GLY A 152 16.61 12.51 -1.15
N PHE A 153 16.72 13.46 -0.21
CA PHE A 153 17.97 14.14 0.12
C PHE A 153 19.06 13.18 0.60
N PHE A 154 18.74 12.26 1.52
CA PHE A 154 19.65 11.22 1.97
C PHE A 154 20.10 10.34 0.80
N GLY A 155 19.16 9.89 -0.04
CA GLY A 155 19.47 9.11 -1.24
C GLY A 155 20.40 9.85 -2.19
N TYR A 156 20.10 11.13 -2.47
CA TYR A 156 20.90 11.96 -3.34
C TYR A 156 22.34 12.14 -2.83
N THR A 157 22.52 12.39 -1.53
CA THR A 157 23.82 12.79 -0.96
C THR A 157 24.67 11.62 -0.45
N VAL A 158 24.06 10.47 -0.17
CA VAL A 158 24.74 9.27 0.33
C VAL A 158 24.69 8.14 -0.68
N LEU A 159 23.48 7.78 -1.11
CA LEU A 159 23.28 6.57 -1.89
C LEU A 159 23.81 6.74 -3.31
N LEU A 160 23.50 7.84 -4.00
CA LEU A 160 23.98 8.05 -5.37
C LEU A 160 25.51 8.04 -5.46
N PRO A 161 26.26 8.82 -4.63
CA PRO A 161 27.72 8.77 -4.64
C PRO A 161 28.25 7.39 -4.27
N ALA A 162 27.61 6.66 -3.34
CA ALA A 162 28.00 5.30 -3.00
C ALA A 162 27.81 4.33 -4.17
N ILE A 163 26.69 4.43 -4.89
CA ILE A 163 26.42 3.64 -6.10
C ILE A 163 27.46 3.96 -7.18
N THR A 164 27.76 5.24 -7.41
CA THR A 164 28.80 5.65 -8.38
C THR A 164 30.18 5.15 -7.97
N GLN A 165 30.58 5.33 -6.71
CA GLN A 165 31.95 5.06 -6.27
C GLN A 165 32.23 3.57 -6.06
N TYR A 166 31.31 2.82 -5.43
CA TYR A 166 31.54 1.42 -5.08
C TYR A 166 31.12 0.44 -6.19
N TRP A 167 30.10 0.78 -6.98
CA TRP A 167 29.61 -0.06 -8.08
C TRP A 167 30.03 0.44 -9.47
N ASN A 168 30.75 1.56 -9.55
CA ASN A 168 31.14 2.20 -10.82
C ASN A 168 29.95 2.38 -11.78
N ALA A 169 28.78 2.67 -11.21
CA ALA A 169 27.54 2.74 -11.93
C ALA A 169 27.48 4.01 -12.81
N PRO A 170 26.82 3.96 -13.98
CA PRO A 170 26.63 5.11 -14.86
C PRO A 170 25.71 6.17 -14.23
N HIS A 171 25.51 7.27 -14.96
CA HIS A 171 24.52 8.32 -14.64
C HIS A 171 24.64 8.90 -13.22
N ALA A 172 25.86 9.06 -12.71
CA ALA A 172 26.09 9.54 -11.33
C ALA A 172 25.28 8.78 -10.26
N GLY A 173 25.01 7.48 -10.50
CA GLY A 173 24.27 6.61 -9.59
C GLY A 173 22.75 6.71 -9.68
N TYR A 174 22.20 7.67 -10.44
CA TYR A 174 20.76 7.78 -10.65
C TYR A 174 20.24 6.51 -11.30
N SER A 175 19.30 5.84 -10.64
CA SER A 175 18.87 4.52 -11.07
C SER A 175 17.55 4.09 -10.45
N TRP A 176 16.85 3.15 -11.09
CA TRP A 176 15.67 2.54 -10.48
C TRP A 176 16.00 1.68 -9.26
N PHE A 177 17.22 1.16 -9.13
CA PHE A 177 17.71 0.56 -7.89
C PHE A 177 17.79 1.57 -6.75
N ALA A 178 18.37 2.74 -6.99
CA ALA A 178 18.44 3.81 -5.99
C ALA A 178 17.03 4.19 -5.51
N GLY A 179 16.11 4.39 -6.46
CA GLY A 179 14.68 4.58 -6.22
C GLY A 179 14.08 3.51 -5.31
N SER A 180 14.24 2.24 -5.70
CA SER A 180 13.70 1.08 -5.00
C SER A 180 14.24 0.95 -3.58
N PHE A 181 15.53 1.20 -3.39
CA PHE A 181 16.19 1.08 -2.10
C PHE A 181 15.69 2.13 -1.11
N ILE A 182 15.66 3.41 -1.49
CA ILE A 182 15.15 4.47 -0.62
C ILE A 182 13.67 4.28 -0.34
N LEU A 183 12.89 3.92 -1.37
CA LEU A 183 11.47 3.65 -1.21
C LEU A 183 11.21 2.48 -0.25
N SER A 184 12.06 1.45 -0.28
CA SER A 184 11.97 0.32 0.66
C SER A 184 12.09 0.78 2.11
N ILE A 185 13.07 1.63 2.43
CA ILE A 185 13.28 2.17 3.78
C ILE A 185 12.05 2.97 4.23
N MET A 186 11.47 3.74 3.32
CA MET A 186 10.32 4.58 3.60
C MET A 186 9.02 3.80 3.87
N ILE A 187 8.79 2.67 3.18
CA ILE A 187 7.58 1.84 3.39
C ILE A 187 7.72 0.84 4.54
N LEU A 188 8.95 0.55 5.02
CA LEU A 188 9.22 -0.35 6.15
C LEU A 188 8.36 -0.04 7.39
N PRO A 189 8.30 1.21 7.91
CA PRO A 189 7.48 1.53 9.08
C PRO A 189 6.01 1.13 8.94
N THR A 190 5.46 1.32 7.75
CA THR A 190 4.04 1.03 7.47
C THR A 190 3.79 -0.47 7.57
N ILE A 191 4.67 -1.29 6.98
CA ILE A 191 4.59 -2.75 7.03
C ILE A 191 4.82 -3.24 8.46
N VAL A 192 5.85 -2.72 9.15
CA VAL A 192 6.21 -3.14 10.51
C VAL A 192 5.08 -2.87 11.49
N SER A 193 4.57 -1.63 11.54
CA SER A 193 3.56 -1.23 12.53
C SER A 193 2.27 -2.03 12.39
N ILE A 194 1.74 -2.14 11.16
CA ILE A 194 0.44 -2.81 10.93
C ILE A 194 0.57 -4.32 11.15
N SER A 195 1.69 -4.92 10.73
CA SER A 195 1.94 -6.35 10.93
C SER A 195 2.14 -6.67 12.42
N GLU A 196 2.78 -5.79 13.18
CA GLU A 196 2.99 -5.93 14.63
C GLU A 196 1.69 -5.83 15.41
N ASP A 197 0.84 -4.85 15.10
CA ASP A 197 -0.48 -4.70 15.71
C ASP A 197 -1.35 -5.93 15.40
N SER A 198 -1.28 -6.44 14.17
CA SER A 198 -1.99 -7.66 13.75
C SER A 198 -1.53 -8.89 14.56
N LEU A 199 -0.22 -9.06 14.76
CA LEU A 199 0.33 -10.16 15.56
C LEU A 199 -0.06 -10.06 17.06
N ASN A 200 -0.13 -8.84 17.59
CA ASN A 200 -0.55 -8.60 18.97
C ASN A 200 -2.04 -8.87 19.20
N SER A 201 -2.87 -8.78 18.16
CA SER A 201 -4.30 -9.05 18.25
C SER A 201 -4.65 -10.54 18.34
N VAL A 202 -3.68 -11.43 18.10
CA VAL A 202 -3.87 -12.88 18.25
C VAL A 202 -4.12 -13.22 19.72
N PRO A 203 -5.26 -13.88 20.06
CA PRO A 203 -5.59 -14.21 21.45
C PRO A 203 -4.51 -15.02 22.16
N MET A 204 -4.20 -14.63 23.42
CA MET A 204 -3.18 -15.31 24.22
C MET A 204 -3.51 -16.80 24.43
N LEU A 205 -4.81 -17.14 24.52
CA LEU A 205 -5.29 -18.51 24.66
C LEU A 205 -4.78 -19.44 23.54
N TYR A 206 -4.70 -18.97 22.29
CA TYR A 206 -4.18 -19.78 21.18
C TYR A 206 -2.69 -20.04 21.33
N LYS A 207 -1.94 -19.06 21.84
CA LYS A 207 -0.51 -19.18 22.08
C LYS A 207 -0.23 -20.13 23.26
N GLU A 208 -0.98 -19.99 24.36
CA GLU A 208 -0.85 -20.86 25.53
C GLU A 208 -1.28 -22.30 25.24
N ALA A 209 -2.37 -22.52 24.50
CA ALA A 209 -2.80 -23.85 24.09
C ALA A 209 -1.73 -24.56 23.24
N SER A 210 -1.09 -23.82 22.32
CA SER A 210 0.03 -24.34 21.52
C SER A 210 1.21 -24.80 22.37
N LEU A 211 1.64 -23.95 23.30
CA LEU A 211 2.75 -24.25 24.19
C LEU A 211 2.38 -25.41 25.14
N GLY A 212 1.12 -25.47 25.60
CA GLY A 212 0.58 -26.51 26.46
C GLY A 212 0.60 -27.91 25.84
N VAL A 213 0.41 -28.02 24.51
CA VAL A 213 0.55 -29.30 23.78
C VAL A 213 2.00 -29.62 23.40
N GLY A 214 2.99 -28.88 23.92
CA GLY A 214 4.42 -29.13 23.73
C GLY A 214 5.02 -28.48 22.48
N ALA A 215 4.32 -27.55 21.80
CA ALA A 215 4.91 -26.81 20.70
C ALA A 215 6.00 -25.84 21.20
N THR A 216 7.03 -25.64 20.38
CA THR A 216 8.05 -24.61 20.66
C THR A 216 7.50 -23.21 20.35
N LYS A 217 8.04 -22.18 21.01
CA LYS A 217 7.71 -20.77 20.69
C LYS A 217 7.78 -20.45 19.20
N TRP A 218 8.79 -20.94 18.48
CA TRP A 218 8.90 -20.73 17.03
C TRP A 218 7.78 -21.43 16.25
N GLN A 219 7.39 -22.65 16.65
CA GLN A 219 6.23 -23.33 16.07
C GLN A 219 4.93 -22.57 16.39
N THR A 220 4.77 -22.01 17.59
CA THR A 220 3.63 -21.17 17.93
C THR A 220 3.58 -19.89 17.08
N ILE A 221 4.72 -19.24 16.85
CA ILE A 221 4.81 -18.06 15.97
C ILE A 221 4.46 -18.44 14.54
N SER A 222 5.10 -19.47 13.98
CA SER A 222 4.97 -19.86 12.58
C SER A 222 3.64 -20.54 12.23
N LYS A 223 3.15 -21.44 13.08
CA LYS A 223 1.95 -22.27 12.82
C LYS A 223 0.65 -21.66 13.32
N ILE A 224 0.70 -20.70 14.22
CA ILE A 224 -0.50 -20.16 14.86
C ILE A 224 -0.55 -18.66 14.72
N SER A 225 0.46 -17.93 15.21
CA SER A 225 0.39 -16.46 15.28
C SER A 225 0.42 -15.84 13.87
N LEU A 226 1.37 -16.24 13.02
CA LEU A 226 1.46 -15.76 11.63
C LEU A 226 0.20 -16.08 10.79
N PRO A 227 -0.29 -17.33 10.72
CA PRO A 227 -1.49 -17.63 9.94
C PRO A 227 -2.73 -16.93 10.51
N SER A 228 -2.87 -16.82 11.84
CA SER A 228 -4.01 -16.11 12.45
C SER A 228 -3.96 -14.60 12.20
N ALA A 229 -2.77 -14.01 12.12
CA ALA A 229 -2.58 -12.58 11.82
C ALA A 229 -2.47 -12.28 10.31
N SER A 230 -2.59 -13.28 9.43
CA SER A 230 -2.26 -13.17 8.00
C SER A 230 -3.07 -12.10 7.25
N SER A 231 -4.33 -11.91 7.62
CA SER A 231 -5.22 -10.91 7.02
C SER A 231 -4.78 -9.48 7.34
N GLY A 232 -4.35 -9.24 8.58
CA GLY A 232 -3.80 -7.96 9.02
C GLY A 232 -2.40 -7.70 8.46
N ILE A 233 -1.53 -8.72 8.43
CA ILE A 233 -0.20 -8.63 7.78
C ILE A 233 -0.35 -8.28 6.30
N LEU A 234 -1.25 -8.97 5.59
CA LEU A 234 -1.49 -8.69 4.17
C LEU A 234 -2.05 -7.27 3.96
N SER A 235 -2.91 -6.80 4.87
CA SER A 235 -3.41 -5.41 4.84
C SER A 235 -2.27 -4.40 5.02
N GLY A 236 -1.30 -4.68 5.92
CA GLY A 236 -0.10 -3.86 6.11
C GLY A 236 0.81 -3.83 4.88
N ILE A 237 0.99 -4.98 4.22
CA ILE A 237 1.75 -5.06 2.95
C ILE A 237 1.05 -4.23 1.87
N VAL A 238 -0.26 -4.43 1.69
CA VAL A 238 -1.06 -3.72 0.68
C VAL A 238 -1.01 -2.20 0.90
N LEU A 239 -1.11 -1.74 2.15
CA LEU A 239 -0.96 -0.32 2.44
C LEU A 239 0.45 0.18 2.11
N GLY A 240 1.49 -0.61 2.39
CA GLY A 240 2.87 -0.32 1.98
C GLY A 240 3.02 -0.20 0.46
N VAL A 241 2.39 -1.11 -0.31
CA VAL A 241 2.36 -1.05 -1.78
C VAL A 241 1.65 0.20 -2.29
N GLY A 242 0.48 0.53 -1.73
CA GLY A 242 -0.26 1.73 -2.11
C GLY A 242 0.56 3.00 -1.91
N ARG A 243 1.31 3.08 -0.80
CA ARG A 243 2.26 4.19 -0.55
C ARG A 243 3.43 4.19 -1.53
N ALA A 244 3.98 3.01 -1.86
CA ALA A 244 5.12 2.89 -2.77
C ALA A 244 4.81 3.43 -4.17
N ILE A 245 3.64 3.08 -4.72
CA ILE A 245 3.21 3.50 -6.06
C ILE A 245 2.99 5.01 -6.13
N GLY A 246 2.46 5.58 -5.06
CA GLY A 246 2.17 7.00 -4.96
C GLY A 246 3.36 7.87 -4.53
N GLU A 247 4.52 7.28 -4.26
CA GLU A 247 5.66 8.05 -3.80
C GLU A 247 6.23 8.90 -4.94
N THR A 248 6.46 10.18 -4.62
CA THR A 248 6.71 11.21 -5.62
C THR A 248 8.11 11.79 -5.47
N MET A 249 8.39 12.42 -4.32
CA MET A 249 9.60 13.25 -4.19
C MET A 249 10.86 12.46 -3.91
N ALA A 250 10.76 11.42 -3.07
CA ALA A 250 11.92 10.57 -2.79
C ALA A 250 12.44 9.93 -4.07
N VAL A 251 11.52 9.44 -4.92
CA VAL A 251 11.81 8.74 -6.17
C VAL A 251 12.30 9.71 -7.24
N LEU A 252 11.60 10.83 -7.44
CA LEU A 252 11.98 11.87 -8.42
C LEU A 252 13.44 12.31 -8.27
N LEU A 253 13.91 12.49 -7.03
CA LEU A 253 15.25 13.00 -6.75
C LEU A 253 16.38 12.01 -7.05
N ILE A 254 16.10 10.71 -7.20
CA ILE A 254 17.14 9.67 -7.21
C ILE A 254 17.04 8.69 -8.39
N THR A 255 15.92 8.64 -9.12
CA THR A 255 15.80 7.78 -10.31
C THR A 255 16.31 8.42 -11.60
N GLY A 256 16.60 9.72 -11.57
CA GLY A 256 17.07 10.49 -12.73
C GLY A 256 15.97 11.10 -13.59
N ASN A 257 14.70 10.73 -13.35
CA ASN A 257 13.51 11.30 -14.01
C ASN A 257 13.54 11.25 -15.55
N ALA A 258 14.21 10.24 -16.12
CA ALA A 258 14.34 10.06 -17.57
C ALA A 258 13.23 9.13 -18.10
N VAL A 259 12.47 9.55 -19.11
CA VAL A 259 11.41 8.71 -19.69
C VAL A 259 11.99 7.71 -20.69
N GLU A 260 12.76 6.77 -20.15
CA GLU A 260 13.44 5.72 -20.90
C GLU A 260 13.14 4.35 -20.27
N ILE A 261 13.26 3.29 -21.08
CA ILE A 261 13.17 1.92 -20.59
C ILE A 261 14.57 1.37 -20.41
N PRO A 262 14.92 0.82 -19.24
CA PRO A 262 16.20 0.17 -19.05
C PRO A 262 16.33 -1.00 -20.04
N MET A 263 17.43 -1.03 -20.81
CA MET A 263 17.69 -2.08 -21.78
C MET A 263 19.08 -2.70 -21.54
N PRO A 264 19.16 -3.95 -21.08
CA PRO A 264 18.05 -4.85 -20.73
C PRO A 264 17.29 -4.38 -19.47
N ILE A 265 16.01 -4.76 -19.31
CA ILE A 265 15.17 -4.38 -18.15
C ILE A 265 15.83 -4.79 -16.81
N THR A 266 16.69 -5.80 -16.84
CA THR A 266 17.48 -6.27 -15.70
C THR A 266 18.59 -5.32 -15.28
N ASN A 267 18.91 -4.30 -16.07
CA ASN A 267 19.94 -3.33 -15.71
C ASN A 267 19.41 -2.42 -14.61
N ILE A 268 19.78 -2.75 -13.37
CA ILE A 268 19.29 -2.06 -12.17
C ILE A 268 19.82 -0.62 -12.02
N PHE A 269 20.86 -0.26 -12.78
CA PHE A 269 21.56 1.02 -12.68
C PHE A 269 21.15 2.06 -13.73
N ASP A 270 20.19 1.74 -14.60
CA ASP A 270 19.65 2.67 -15.57
C ASP A 270 18.63 3.62 -14.92
N GLN A 271 18.56 4.83 -15.48
CA GLN A 271 17.60 5.87 -15.07
C GLN A 271 16.20 5.55 -15.56
N ILE A 272 15.19 5.99 -14.80
CA ILE A 272 13.78 5.88 -15.19
C ILE A 272 12.95 7.06 -14.66
N GLY A 273 11.80 7.28 -15.30
CA GLY A 273 10.74 8.18 -14.87
C GLY A 273 9.58 7.39 -14.27
N THR A 274 9.03 7.88 -13.17
CA THR A 274 7.74 7.40 -12.64
C THR A 274 6.64 8.36 -13.04
N ILE A 275 5.39 7.87 -13.06
CA ILE A 275 4.23 8.72 -13.36
C ILE A 275 4.15 9.89 -12.37
N THR A 276 4.35 9.60 -11.09
CA THR A 276 4.37 10.60 -10.02
C THR A 276 5.47 11.65 -10.21
N GLY A 277 6.70 11.22 -10.53
CA GLY A 277 7.84 12.11 -10.75
C GLY A 277 7.68 13.02 -11.96
N ILE A 278 7.14 12.50 -13.07
CA ILE A 278 6.88 13.30 -14.27
C ILE A 278 5.79 14.33 -14.03
N ILE A 279 4.69 13.96 -13.37
CA ILE A 279 3.66 14.92 -12.99
C ILE A 279 4.23 16.00 -12.09
N ALA A 280 4.99 15.62 -11.05
CA ALA A 280 5.54 16.57 -10.09
C ALA A 280 6.54 17.54 -10.72
N SER A 281 7.43 17.05 -11.59
CA SER A 281 8.47 17.89 -12.23
C SER A 281 7.94 18.78 -13.34
N GLN A 282 6.96 18.30 -14.14
CA GLN A 282 6.53 19.01 -15.35
C GLN A 282 5.29 19.87 -15.12
N LEU A 283 4.29 19.40 -14.35
CA LEU A 283 3.00 20.09 -14.21
C LEU A 283 3.09 21.52 -13.63
N PRO A 284 3.96 21.84 -12.65
CA PRO A 284 4.04 23.19 -12.09
C PRO A 284 4.38 24.28 -13.09
N THR A 285 5.05 23.93 -14.18
CA THR A 285 5.47 24.86 -15.25
C THR A 285 4.43 24.99 -16.37
N GLN A 286 3.39 24.15 -16.34
CA GLN A 286 2.35 24.09 -17.37
C GLN A 286 1.04 24.65 -16.85
N SER A 287 0.32 25.37 -17.71
CA SER A 287 -0.98 25.98 -17.38
C SER A 287 -2.09 25.67 -18.38
N ALA A 288 -1.75 25.28 -19.61
CA ALA A 288 -2.71 24.90 -20.65
C ALA A 288 -2.01 24.11 -21.78
N GLY A 289 -2.79 23.59 -22.73
CA GLY A 289 -2.29 22.94 -23.95
C GLY A 289 -2.16 21.43 -23.84
N ALA A 290 -1.61 20.81 -24.90
CA ALA A 290 -1.48 19.35 -25.01
C ALA A 290 -0.70 18.76 -23.83
N HIS A 291 0.46 19.34 -23.51
CA HIS A 291 1.31 18.80 -22.45
C HIS A 291 0.61 18.84 -21.07
N PHE A 292 -0.12 19.92 -20.77
CA PHE A 292 -0.90 20.05 -19.55
C PHE A 292 -1.96 18.94 -19.41
N HIS A 293 -2.78 18.74 -20.45
CA HIS A 293 -3.81 17.69 -20.44
C HIS A 293 -3.19 16.28 -20.41
N ALA A 294 -2.03 16.08 -21.04
CA ALA A 294 -1.31 14.81 -20.99
C ALA A 294 -0.85 14.45 -19.56
N LEU A 295 -0.40 15.43 -18.78
CA LEU A 295 -0.02 15.22 -17.37
C LEU A 295 -1.24 14.89 -16.50
N PHE A 296 -2.39 15.51 -16.75
CA PHE A 296 -3.66 15.13 -16.12
C PHE A 296 -4.12 13.73 -16.52
N PHE A 297 -3.94 13.35 -17.78
CA PHE A 297 -4.20 12.01 -18.27
C PHE A 297 -3.29 10.95 -17.62
N LEU A 298 -2.01 11.26 -17.39
CA LEU A 298 -1.12 10.42 -16.57
C LEU A 298 -1.66 10.24 -15.15
N GLY A 299 -2.21 11.29 -14.54
CA GLY A 299 -2.91 11.21 -13.26
C GLY A 299 -4.10 10.24 -13.29
N CYS A 300 -4.84 10.20 -14.41
CA CYS A 300 -5.98 9.29 -14.59
C CYS A 300 -5.49 7.84 -14.57
N ILE A 301 -4.41 7.58 -15.31
CA ILE A 301 -3.79 6.26 -15.40
C ILE A 301 -3.23 5.82 -14.05
N LEU A 302 -2.57 6.71 -13.32
CA LEU A 302 -2.07 6.43 -11.97
C LEU A 302 -3.21 6.05 -11.03
N PHE A 303 -4.31 6.80 -11.04
CA PHE A 303 -5.48 6.52 -10.21
C PHE A 303 -6.12 5.16 -10.55
N ILE A 304 -6.28 4.86 -11.85
CA ILE A 304 -6.79 3.56 -12.32
C ILE A 304 -5.86 2.42 -11.88
N LEU A 305 -4.55 2.59 -12.04
CA LEU A 305 -3.56 1.58 -11.65
C LEU A 305 -3.68 1.24 -10.16
N ILE A 306 -3.89 2.25 -9.31
CA ILE A 306 -4.06 2.08 -7.87
C ILE A 306 -5.38 1.42 -7.53
N MET A 307 -6.48 1.80 -8.19
CA MET A 307 -7.76 1.11 -8.03
C MET A 307 -7.64 -0.38 -8.37
N ILE A 308 -6.97 -0.73 -9.47
CA ILE A 308 -6.74 -2.12 -9.85
C ILE A 308 -5.97 -2.85 -8.76
N ILE A 309 -4.88 -2.27 -8.26
CA ILE A 309 -4.05 -2.90 -7.23
C ILE A 309 -4.81 -3.08 -5.91
N ASN A 310 -5.61 -2.09 -5.50
CA ASN A 310 -6.47 -2.19 -4.32
C ASN A 310 -7.55 -3.26 -4.49
N ILE A 311 -8.19 -3.35 -5.65
CA ILE A 311 -9.19 -4.38 -5.93
C ILE A 311 -8.54 -5.77 -5.89
N VAL A 312 -7.40 -5.95 -6.55
CA VAL A 312 -6.65 -7.22 -6.55
C VAL A 312 -6.26 -7.61 -5.12
N ALA A 313 -5.75 -6.65 -4.33
CA ALA A 313 -5.43 -6.87 -2.94
C ALA A 313 -6.64 -7.33 -2.11
N LEU A 314 -7.79 -6.66 -2.25
CA LEU A 314 -9.03 -7.03 -1.56
C LEU A 314 -9.51 -8.43 -1.95
N VAL A 315 -9.40 -8.80 -3.23
CA VAL A 315 -9.74 -10.15 -3.72
C VAL A 315 -8.83 -11.20 -3.09
N ILE A 316 -7.53 -10.96 -3.01
CA ILE A 316 -6.56 -11.86 -2.38
C ILE A 316 -6.87 -12.02 -0.89
N ILE A 317 -7.09 -10.91 -0.17
CA ILE A 317 -7.44 -10.92 1.27
C ILE A 317 -8.71 -11.75 1.51
N ARG A 318 -9.76 -11.52 0.70
CA ARG A 318 -11.03 -12.27 0.83
C ARG A 318 -10.84 -13.77 0.61
N ARG A 319 -10.01 -14.17 -0.37
CA ARG A 319 -9.71 -15.58 -0.63
C ARG A 319 -8.96 -16.24 0.55
N ILE A 320 -8.02 -15.52 1.16
CA ILE A 320 -7.26 -16.02 2.31
C ILE A 320 -8.19 -16.14 3.53
N ASN A 321 -9.01 -15.13 3.81
CA ASN A 321 -9.96 -15.18 4.92
C ASN A 321 -10.94 -16.35 4.80
N ARG A 322 -11.44 -16.63 3.58
CA ARG A 322 -12.30 -17.81 3.33
C ARG A 322 -11.62 -19.13 3.67
N LYS A 323 -10.30 -19.21 3.46
CA LYS A 323 -9.52 -20.43 3.71
C LYS A 323 -9.26 -20.67 5.20
N PHE A 324 -9.07 -19.61 5.99
CA PHE A 324 -8.67 -19.71 7.39
C PHE A 324 -9.80 -19.46 8.41
N HIS A 325 -10.89 -18.78 8.03
CA HIS A 325 -12.01 -18.44 8.92
C HIS A 325 -13.40 -18.71 8.29
N PRO A 326 -13.72 -19.96 7.91
CA PRO A 326 -15.00 -20.27 7.25
C PRO A 326 -16.23 -20.05 8.16
N GLU A 327 -16.08 -20.19 9.47
CA GLU A 327 -17.19 -20.04 10.43
C GLU A 327 -17.61 -18.58 10.64
N VAL A 328 -16.65 -17.65 10.68
CA VAL A 328 -16.90 -16.20 10.78
C VAL A 328 -17.67 -15.71 9.55
N GLN A 329 -17.41 -16.29 8.38
CA GLN A 329 -18.10 -15.93 7.15
C GLN A 329 -19.54 -16.47 7.12
N LYS A 330 -19.77 -17.71 7.55
CA LYS A 330 -21.14 -18.24 7.71
C LYS A 330 -21.98 -17.42 8.67
N GLN A 331 -21.37 -16.89 9.74
CA GLN A 331 -22.05 -15.99 10.68
C GLN A 331 -22.38 -14.63 10.05
N ARG A 332 -21.47 -14.06 9.24
CA ARG A 332 -21.73 -12.80 8.51
C ARG A 332 -22.78 -12.94 7.42
N GLU A 333 -22.79 -14.05 6.69
CA GLU A 333 -23.79 -14.32 5.65
C GLU A 333 -25.19 -14.45 6.28
N LYS A 334 -25.31 -15.22 7.37
CA LYS A 334 -26.54 -15.29 8.17
C LYS A 334 -26.97 -13.95 8.75
N ALA A 335 -26.04 -13.18 9.32
CA ALA A 335 -26.34 -11.85 9.86
C ALA A 335 -26.78 -10.87 8.77
N SER A 336 -26.22 -10.95 7.56
CA SER A 336 -26.62 -10.11 6.44
C SER A 336 -28.04 -10.43 5.94
N GLU A 337 -28.41 -11.71 5.91
CA GLU A 337 -29.78 -12.17 5.59
C GLU A 337 -30.78 -11.74 6.67
N GLU A 338 -30.43 -11.89 7.95
CA GLU A 338 -31.27 -11.40 9.06
C GLU A 338 -31.40 -9.87 9.09
N SER A 339 -30.35 -9.14 8.70
CA SER A 339 -30.37 -7.68 8.63
C SER A 339 -31.26 -7.16 7.51
N SER A 340 -31.28 -7.80 6.32
CA SER A 340 -32.18 -7.41 5.24
C SER A 340 -33.64 -7.63 5.62
N ASP A 341 -33.94 -8.75 6.27
CA ASP A 341 -35.30 -9.08 6.71
C ASP A 341 -35.80 -8.14 7.82
N SER A 342 -34.90 -7.69 8.71
CA SER A 342 -35.26 -6.77 9.79
C SER A 342 -35.54 -5.34 9.31
N VAL A 343 -34.76 -4.88 8.32
CA VAL A 343 -34.93 -3.55 7.71
C VAL A 343 -36.26 -3.51 6.94
N ASP A 344 -36.56 -4.54 6.14
CA ASP A 344 -37.81 -4.59 5.38
C ASP A 344 -39.05 -4.63 6.30
N LYS A 345 -38.98 -5.34 7.44
CA LYS A 345 -40.06 -5.36 8.46
C LYS A 345 -40.20 -4.05 9.23
N GLU A 346 -39.10 -3.35 9.53
CA GLU A 346 -39.16 -2.05 10.21
C GLU A 346 -39.68 -0.94 9.29
N TYR A 347 -39.37 -1.01 7.99
CA TYR A 347 -39.94 -0.12 6.96
C TYR A 347 -41.43 -0.43 6.69
N GLU A 348 -41.85 -1.70 6.61
CA GLU A 348 -43.27 -2.07 6.46
C GLU A 348 -44.11 -1.61 7.65
N ASN A 349 -43.62 -1.82 8.88
CA ASN A 349 -44.33 -1.41 10.09
C ASN A 349 -44.38 0.11 10.27
N ALA A 350 -43.40 0.85 9.74
CA ALA A 350 -43.40 2.32 9.76
C ALA A 350 -44.31 2.95 8.69
N PHE A 351 -44.54 2.28 7.55
CA PHE A 351 -45.33 2.82 6.43
C PHE A 351 -46.78 2.29 6.33
N PHE A 352 -47.03 1.04 6.72
CA PHE A 352 -48.35 0.41 6.60
C PHE A 352 -49.02 0.12 7.95
N GLY A 353 -48.56 0.76 9.03
CA GLY A 353 -49.16 0.73 10.36
C GLY A 353 -50.50 1.46 10.45
N ARG A 354 -51.49 1.12 9.61
CA ARG A 354 -52.91 1.30 9.91
C ARG A 354 -53.80 0.46 8.96
N ASP A 355 -54.61 -0.36 9.62
CA ASP A 355 -55.81 -1.04 9.12
C ASP A 355 -55.65 -2.16 8.10
N ARG A 356 -55.59 -3.39 8.64
CA ARG A 356 -56.52 -4.46 8.25
C ARG A 356 -56.64 -5.51 9.35
N LYS A 357 -57.69 -5.38 10.17
CA LYS A 357 -58.35 -6.53 10.81
C LYS A 357 -59.09 -7.30 9.71
N ILE A 358 -58.64 -8.50 9.37
CA ILE A 358 -59.53 -9.51 8.80
C ILE A 358 -59.28 -10.79 9.59
N LYS A 359 -60.35 -11.20 10.29
CA LYS A 359 -60.56 -12.51 10.88
C LYS A 359 -60.48 -13.56 9.77
N ASP A 360 -59.93 -14.73 10.06
CA ASP A 360 -60.71 -15.97 10.03
C ASP A 360 -59.92 -17.10 10.71
N GLU A 361 -60.68 -17.96 11.39
CA GLU A 361 -60.27 -19.07 12.27
C GLU A 361 -59.72 -20.29 11.50
N PRO A 362 -59.12 -21.27 12.20
CA PRO A 362 -58.35 -22.34 11.58
C PRO A 362 -59.21 -23.55 11.22
N GLU A 363 -59.02 -24.10 10.02
CA GLU A 363 -59.51 -25.43 9.68
C GLU A 363 -58.37 -26.46 9.63
N SER A 364 -58.68 -27.57 10.27
CA SER A 364 -57.93 -28.79 10.52
C SER A 364 -57.99 -29.80 9.34
N LEU A 365 -57.17 -30.87 9.48
CA LEU A 365 -57.24 -32.19 8.81
C LEU A 365 -56.56 -32.25 7.44
N ILE A 366 -55.95 -33.33 6.93
CA ILE A 366 -55.51 -34.69 7.34
C ILE A 366 -54.60 -35.16 6.16
N HIS A 367 -53.78 -36.18 6.41
CA HIS A 367 -53.06 -37.06 5.47
C HIS A 367 -53.64 -37.22 4.04
N GLU A 368 -52.76 -37.43 3.06
CA GLU A 368 -52.68 -38.71 2.32
C GLU A 368 -51.45 -38.79 1.40
N ASP A 369 -50.83 -39.97 1.41
CA ASP A 369 -49.92 -40.51 0.40
C ASP A 369 -50.68 -40.71 -0.93
N ASP A 370 -49.98 -40.63 -2.07
CA ASP A 370 -50.15 -41.65 -3.11
C ASP A 370 -49.06 -41.62 -4.19
N ASP A 371 -48.74 -42.85 -4.57
CA ASP A 371 -47.74 -43.30 -5.53
C ASP A 371 -48.15 -43.13 -7.01
N ASP A 372 -47.12 -43.29 -7.85
CA ASP A 372 -47.11 -44.01 -9.13
C ASP A 372 -47.59 -43.32 -10.44
N LYS A 373 -46.64 -43.16 -11.38
CA LYS A 373 -46.51 -44.03 -12.58
C LYS A 373 -45.40 -43.62 -13.55
N ASN A 374 -44.47 -44.57 -13.72
CA ASN A 374 -43.96 -45.17 -14.97
C ASN A 374 -43.69 -44.30 -16.23
N HIS A 375 -42.44 -44.37 -16.72
CA HIS A 375 -42.16 -45.16 -17.93
C HIS A 375 -40.73 -45.73 -17.90
N LYS A 376 -40.58 -46.87 -18.55
CA LYS A 376 -39.60 -47.93 -18.31
C LYS A 376 -38.97 -48.34 -19.65
N ASN A 377 -37.83 -49.04 -19.53
CA ASN A 377 -37.19 -49.97 -20.48
C ASN A 377 -36.36 -49.32 -21.58
N ASP A 378 -35.23 -49.87 -22.03
CA ASP A 378 -34.28 -50.94 -21.64
C ASP A 378 -33.58 -51.24 -22.99
N ASP A 379 -32.27 -51.44 -23.01
CA ASP A 379 -31.68 -52.73 -23.40
C ASP A 379 -30.18 -52.61 -23.67
N SER A 380 -29.48 -53.52 -22.99
CA SER A 380 -28.08 -53.93 -23.11
C SER A 380 -27.75 -54.62 -24.45
N ILE A 381 -26.46 -54.80 -24.77
CA ILE A 381 -25.81 -56.11 -25.09
C ILE A 381 -24.31 -55.92 -25.40
N GLU A 382 -23.50 -56.83 -24.84
CA GLU A 382 -22.05 -57.07 -25.04
C GLU A 382 -21.73 -57.93 -26.29
N ASP A 383 -20.48 -57.76 -26.77
CA ASP A 383 -19.54 -58.71 -27.41
C ASP A 383 -19.95 -59.65 -28.57
N THR A 384 -19.15 -59.63 -29.66
CA THR A 384 -18.27 -60.75 -30.12
C THR A 384 -17.66 -60.52 -31.54
N ASP A 385 -16.33 -60.52 -31.59
CA ASP A 385 -15.39 -61.30 -32.43
C ASP A 385 -15.53 -61.57 -33.96
N ILE A 386 -14.36 -61.38 -34.62
CA ILE A 386 -13.71 -62.15 -35.72
C ILE A 386 -14.18 -61.97 -37.18
N TRP A 387 -13.24 -61.52 -38.05
CA TRP A 387 -12.93 -62.12 -39.37
C TRP A 387 -11.44 -61.95 -39.72
N GLN A 388 -10.92 -62.98 -40.41
CA GLN A 388 -9.53 -63.39 -40.62
C GLN A 388 -8.94 -63.02 -42.00
N ASP A 389 -7.60 -62.89 -42.02
CA ASP A 389 -6.60 -63.52 -42.92
C ASP A 389 -6.13 -62.98 -44.30
N ASN A 390 -4.77 -62.96 -44.39
CA ASN A 390 -3.83 -63.37 -45.47
C ASN A 390 -3.46 -62.41 -46.63
N GLU A 391 -2.21 -62.31 -47.15
CA GLU A 391 -0.89 -62.94 -46.88
C GLU A 391 0.26 -62.27 -47.72
N SER A 392 1.48 -62.21 -47.16
CA SER A 392 2.82 -62.50 -47.76
C SER A 392 3.57 -61.61 -48.81
N GLY A 393 4.87 -61.33 -48.54
CA GLY A 393 5.96 -61.31 -49.56
C GLY A 393 6.96 -60.09 -49.63
N PRO A 394 8.31 -60.24 -49.51
CA PRO A 394 9.31 -59.15 -49.32
C PRO A 394 10.31 -58.94 -50.52
N PRO A 395 11.54 -58.37 -50.40
CA PRO A 395 11.92 -56.96 -50.17
C PRO A 395 12.97 -56.36 -51.20
N ASN A 396 13.17 -55.03 -51.13
CA ASN A 396 14.41 -54.26 -51.38
C ASN A 396 15.04 -54.17 -52.81
N LYS A 397 15.08 -52.95 -53.40
CA LYS A 397 16.25 -52.42 -54.17
C LYS A 397 16.18 -50.91 -54.52
N SER A 398 17.19 -50.19 -54.00
CA SER A 398 17.87 -48.97 -54.49
C SER A 398 17.10 -47.67 -54.78
N ILE A 399 17.07 -46.78 -53.78
CA ILE A 399 16.71 -45.35 -53.86
C ILE A 399 17.76 -44.49 -54.63
N LYS A 400 18.95 -45.04 -54.93
CA LYS A 400 20.06 -44.29 -55.55
C LYS A 400 19.82 -43.86 -57.01
N SER A 401 18.87 -44.44 -57.74
CA SER A 401 18.60 -44.05 -59.13
C SER A 401 17.59 -42.90 -59.29
N LYS A 402 16.74 -42.64 -58.30
CA LYS A 402 15.75 -41.54 -58.33
C LYS A 402 16.30 -40.17 -57.94
N ILE A 403 17.47 -40.12 -57.31
CA ILE A 403 18.07 -38.85 -56.83
C ILE A 403 18.79 -38.12 -57.98
N ASN A 404 19.30 -38.84 -58.98
CA ASN A 404 20.16 -38.24 -60.00
C ASN A 404 19.41 -37.46 -61.09
N GLU A 405 18.14 -37.78 -61.36
CA GLU A 405 17.29 -36.99 -62.28
C GLU A 405 16.71 -35.74 -61.61
N LYS A 406 16.32 -35.83 -60.33
CA LYS A 406 15.71 -34.71 -59.60
C LYS A 406 16.71 -33.58 -59.30
N THR A 407 18.00 -33.91 -59.15
CA THR A 407 19.05 -32.93 -58.87
C THR A 407 19.42 -32.12 -60.13
N LYS A 408 19.37 -32.75 -61.31
CA LYS A 408 19.62 -32.05 -62.60
C LYS A 408 18.51 -31.06 -62.96
N SER A 409 17.25 -31.38 -62.64
CA SER A 409 16.12 -30.44 -62.83
C SER A 409 16.13 -29.27 -61.85
N PHE A 410 16.75 -29.42 -60.67
CA PHE A 410 16.82 -28.36 -59.67
C PHE A 410 17.90 -27.32 -59.99
N ILE A 411 19.03 -27.75 -60.58
CA ILE A 411 20.14 -26.86 -60.93
C ILE A 411 19.82 -25.99 -62.17
N SER A 412 18.99 -26.46 -63.10
CA SER A 412 18.59 -25.68 -64.29
C SER A 412 17.53 -24.61 -64.01
N ASP A 413 16.95 -24.58 -62.81
CA ASP A 413 15.79 -23.72 -62.46
C ASP A 413 16.15 -22.55 -61.51
N LEU A 414 17.45 -22.43 -61.16
CA LEU A 414 18.00 -21.36 -60.32
C LEU A 414 18.36 -20.12 -61.17
N THR A 415 17.37 -19.29 -61.47
CA THR A 415 17.61 -17.92 -61.96
C THR A 415 18.06 -17.02 -60.80
N ILE A 416 18.98 -16.07 -61.05
CA ILE A 416 19.52 -15.12 -60.05
C ILE A 416 18.40 -14.44 -59.22
N GLY A 417 17.26 -14.13 -59.84
CA GLY A 417 16.09 -13.56 -59.16
C GLY A 417 15.44 -14.48 -58.12
N LYS A 418 15.41 -15.80 -58.31
CA LYS A 418 14.90 -16.76 -57.30
C LYS A 418 15.88 -16.90 -56.14
N VAL A 419 17.20 -16.87 -56.40
CA VAL A 419 18.24 -16.91 -55.37
C VAL A 419 18.16 -15.67 -54.47
N ILE A 420 18.01 -14.48 -55.05
CA ILE A 420 17.81 -13.25 -54.28
C ILE A 420 16.51 -13.33 -53.46
N LYS A 421 15.43 -13.87 -54.02
CA LYS A 421 14.18 -14.10 -53.27
C LYS A 421 14.36 -15.06 -52.10
N TYR A 422 15.10 -16.15 -52.26
CA TYR A 422 15.37 -17.11 -51.17
C TYR A 422 16.32 -16.54 -50.12
N ILE A 423 17.29 -15.72 -50.50
CA ILE A 423 18.13 -14.98 -49.54
C ILE A 423 17.28 -13.96 -48.78
N PHE A 424 16.38 -13.24 -49.46
CA PHE A 424 15.47 -12.29 -48.83
C PHE A 424 14.46 -12.98 -47.91
N TYR A 425 13.89 -14.11 -48.32
CA TYR A 425 13.06 -14.95 -47.45
C TYR A 425 13.87 -15.53 -46.30
N GLY A 426 15.13 -15.94 -46.51
CA GLY A 426 16.02 -16.42 -45.44
C GLY A 426 16.33 -15.34 -44.41
N ILE A 427 16.64 -14.11 -44.85
CA ILE A 427 16.90 -12.96 -43.99
C ILE A 427 15.62 -12.50 -43.29
N PHE A 428 14.48 -12.45 -44.00
CA PHE A 428 13.19 -12.09 -43.43
C PHE A 428 12.68 -13.14 -42.44
N TYR A 429 12.86 -14.43 -42.74
CA TYR A 429 12.50 -15.53 -41.86
C TYR A 429 13.45 -15.61 -40.66
N TYR A 430 14.75 -15.33 -40.85
CA TYR A 430 15.70 -15.15 -39.74
C TYR A 430 15.29 -13.95 -38.87
N PHE A 431 14.88 -12.83 -39.46
CA PHE A 431 14.45 -11.63 -38.73
C PHE A 431 13.14 -11.85 -37.97
N ILE A 432 12.15 -12.50 -38.57
CA ILE A 432 10.90 -12.89 -37.90
C ILE A 432 11.17 -13.93 -36.82
N ILE A 433 12.00 -14.94 -37.07
CA ILE A 433 12.41 -15.89 -36.03
C ILE A 433 13.12 -15.16 -34.89
N ASN A 434 14.02 -14.21 -35.17
CA ASN A 434 14.74 -13.46 -34.15
C ASN A 434 13.81 -12.54 -33.36
N ILE A 435 12.82 -11.90 -34.00
CA ILE A 435 11.75 -11.15 -33.31
C ILE A 435 10.90 -12.09 -32.45
N PHE A 436 10.50 -13.26 -32.96
CA PHE A 436 9.73 -14.24 -32.21
C PHE A 436 10.55 -14.86 -31.07
N TYR A 437 11.84 -15.11 -31.26
CA TYR A 437 12.77 -15.64 -30.25
C TYR A 437 13.10 -14.59 -29.18
N ASN A 438 13.22 -13.32 -29.55
CA ASN A 438 13.42 -12.22 -28.61
C ASN A 438 12.13 -11.88 -27.86
N PHE A 439 10.96 -11.98 -28.51
CA PHE A 439 9.65 -11.80 -27.88
C PHE A 439 9.31 -12.96 -26.93
N TRP A 440 9.54 -14.21 -27.35
CA TRP A 440 9.44 -15.38 -26.47
C TRP A 440 10.56 -15.39 -25.43
N GLY A 441 11.76 -14.93 -25.76
CA GLY A 441 12.86 -14.75 -24.83
C GLY A 441 12.54 -13.71 -23.75
N LEU A 442 11.81 -12.64 -24.10
CA LEU A 442 11.29 -11.60 -23.20
C LEU A 442 10.14 -12.13 -22.32
N ILE A 443 9.23 -12.93 -22.88
CA ILE A 443 8.18 -13.63 -22.13
C ILE A 443 8.80 -14.66 -21.19
N TRP A 444 9.78 -15.44 -21.66
CA TRP A 444 10.50 -16.40 -20.83
C TRP A 444 11.35 -15.71 -19.77
N THR A 445 12.04 -14.60 -20.05
CA THR A 445 12.78 -13.84 -19.02
C THR A 445 11.88 -13.10 -18.04
N LEU A 446 10.66 -12.68 -18.44
CA LEU A 446 9.63 -12.20 -17.51
C LEU A 446 9.10 -13.35 -16.64
N ILE A 447 8.79 -14.50 -17.22
CA ILE A 447 8.33 -15.70 -16.50
C ILE A 447 9.45 -16.26 -15.61
N ILE A 448 10.71 -16.22 -16.04
CA ILE A 448 11.90 -16.69 -15.32
C ILE A 448 12.35 -15.68 -14.27
N GLY A 449 12.25 -14.37 -14.54
CA GLY A 449 12.46 -13.32 -13.56
C GLY A 449 11.42 -13.40 -12.46
N LEU A 450 10.13 -13.53 -12.81
CA LEU A 450 9.04 -13.80 -11.87
C LEU A 450 9.19 -15.16 -11.18
N ALA A 451 9.80 -16.16 -11.82
CA ALA A 451 10.07 -17.46 -11.20
C ALA A 451 11.28 -17.44 -10.26
N ILE A 452 12.39 -16.78 -10.56
CA ILE A 452 13.58 -16.66 -9.68
C ILE A 452 13.23 -15.80 -8.46
N LEU A 453 12.54 -14.70 -8.70
CA LEU A 453 12.04 -13.79 -7.68
C LEU A 453 10.90 -14.49 -6.90
N GLY A 454 10.07 -15.29 -7.58
CA GLY A 454 9.09 -16.22 -7.01
C GLY A 454 9.66 -17.45 -6.31
N ILE A 455 10.92 -17.84 -6.55
CA ILE A 455 11.67 -18.91 -5.87
C ILE A 455 12.42 -18.34 -4.66
N PHE A 456 12.92 -17.11 -4.74
CA PHE A 456 13.51 -16.40 -3.60
C PHE A 456 12.43 -15.99 -2.59
N ILE A 457 11.39 -15.32 -3.08
CA ILE A 457 10.15 -15.09 -2.34
C ILE A 457 9.51 -16.43 -2.00
N GLY A 458 9.51 -17.41 -2.90
CA GLY A 458 9.01 -18.76 -2.65
C GLY A 458 9.79 -19.52 -1.58
N SER A 459 11.06 -19.25 -1.35
CA SER A 459 11.86 -19.86 -0.27
C SER A 459 11.59 -19.18 1.06
N ILE A 460 11.35 -17.87 1.05
CA ILE A 460 10.90 -17.08 2.21
C ILE A 460 9.44 -17.43 2.57
N ILE A 461 8.56 -17.48 1.57
CA ILE A 461 7.17 -17.90 1.63
C ILE A 461 7.08 -19.36 2.00
N VAL A 462 7.84 -20.30 1.42
CA VAL A 462 7.86 -21.71 1.84
C VAL A 462 8.40 -21.83 3.26
N ASN A 463 9.39 -21.05 3.70
CA ASN A 463 9.76 -21.02 5.13
C ASN A 463 8.60 -20.54 6.03
N ILE A 464 7.81 -19.57 5.57
CA ILE A 464 6.61 -19.07 6.25
C ILE A 464 5.45 -20.09 6.16
N PHE A 465 5.25 -20.76 5.02
CA PHE A 465 4.10 -21.59 4.65
C PHE A 465 4.26 -23.07 5.04
N TYR A 466 5.47 -23.61 5.02
CA TYR A 466 5.83 -24.88 5.68
C TYR A 466 5.75 -24.70 7.21
N GLY A 467 6.04 -23.48 7.67
CA GLY A 467 5.66 -22.97 8.98
C GLY A 467 4.14 -22.88 9.21
N MET A 468 3.29 -22.83 8.19
CA MET A 468 1.81 -22.71 8.27
C MET A 468 1.04 -23.99 7.88
N ASN A 469 1.73 -25.11 7.61
CA ASN A 469 1.12 -26.41 7.27
C ASN A 469 0.17 -26.41 6.05
N LEU A 470 0.41 -25.55 5.06
CA LEU A 470 -0.32 -25.61 3.79
C LEU A 470 0.24 -26.73 2.91
N LYS A 471 -0.57 -27.76 2.62
CA LYS A 471 -0.23 -28.84 1.66
C LYS A 471 -0.11 -28.26 0.25
N VAL A 472 1.10 -27.88 -0.15
CA VAL A 472 1.46 -27.79 -1.58
C VAL A 472 1.52 -29.22 -2.09
N SER A 473 0.82 -29.54 -3.19
CA SER A 473 0.86 -30.91 -3.73
C SER A 473 2.31 -31.25 -4.06
N GLN A 474 2.80 -32.40 -3.58
CA GLN A 474 4.19 -32.85 -3.81
C GLN A 474 4.53 -32.84 -5.31
N ASN A 475 3.53 -33.02 -6.17
CA ASN A 475 3.67 -33.06 -7.62
C ASN A 475 3.98 -31.69 -8.24
N LEU A 476 3.47 -30.59 -7.65
CA LEU A 476 3.76 -29.24 -8.16
C LEU A 476 5.21 -28.83 -7.84
N PHE A 477 5.71 -29.18 -6.65
CA PHE A 477 7.09 -28.91 -6.25
C PHE A 477 8.10 -29.75 -7.05
N TRP A 478 7.82 -31.03 -7.28
CA TRP A 478 8.68 -31.85 -8.14
C TRP A 478 8.63 -31.41 -9.61
N ALA A 479 7.49 -30.89 -10.10
CA ALA A 479 7.41 -30.29 -11.43
C ALA A 479 8.24 -29.01 -11.56
N GLU A 480 8.29 -28.18 -10.51
CA GLU A 480 9.16 -27.00 -10.45
C GLU A 480 10.65 -27.37 -10.39
N VAL A 481 11.03 -28.36 -9.57
CA VAL A 481 12.41 -28.87 -9.49
C VAL A 481 12.84 -29.53 -10.80
N LEU A 482 11.97 -30.31 -11.44
CA LEU A 482 12.21 -30.91 -12.75
C LEU A 482 12.31 -29.82 -13.83
N GLY A 483 11.47 -28.79 -13.76
CA GLY A 483 11.54 -27.60 -14.62
C GLY A 483 12.86 -26.84 -14.46
N LEU A 484 13.37 -26.72 -13.24
CA LEU A 484 14.66 -26.09 -12.92
C LEU A 484 15.84 -26.92 -13.43
N LEU A 485 15.76 -28.26 -13.34
CA LEU A 485 16.76 -29.17 -13.92
C LEU A 485 16.75 -29.15 -15.45
N ILE A 486 15.57 -29.17 -16.07
CA ILE A 486 15.41 -29.02 -17.53
C ILE A 486 15.91 -27.64 -17.98
N TRP A 487 15.69 -26.59 -17.18
CA TRP A 487 16.20 -25.23 -17.42
C TRP A 487 17.73 -25.16 -17.34
N ILE A 488 18.37 -25.81 -16.36
CA ILE A 488 19.84 -25.90 -16.27
C ILE A 488 20.39 -26.64 -17.49
N ILE A 489 19.78 -27.75 -17.90
CA ILE A 489 20.21 -28.56 -19.04
C ILE A 489 20.01 -27.79 -20.38
N ALA A 490 18.90 -27.07 -20.52
CA ALA A 490 18.57 -26.24 -21.68
C ALA A 490 19.47 -24.99 -21.77
N GLY A 491 19.75 -24.34 -20.63
CA GLY A 491 20.68 -23.21 -20.55
C GLY A 491 22.11 -23.60 -20.86
N VAL A 492 22.57 -24.76 -20.37
CA VAL A 492 23.88 -25.33 -20.71
C VAL A 492 23.98 -25.61 -22.21
N SER A 493 22.95 -26.20 -22.82
CA SER A 493 22.96 -26.49 -24.26
C SER A 493 22.90 -25.22 -25.12
N ASN A 494 22.14 -24.19 -24.73
CA ASN A 494 22.07 -22.92 -25.48
C ASN A 494 23.38 -22.11 -25.37
N THR A 495 24.02 -22.10 -24.20
CA THR A 495 25.32 -21.44 -23.97
C THR A 495 26.48 -22.19 -24.62
N PHE A 496 26.41 -23.53 -24.66
CA PHE A 496 27.38 -24.37 -25.36
C PHE A 496 27.29 -24.21 -26.89
N LEU A 497 26.08 -24.04 -27.43
CA LEU A 497 25.86 -23.74 -28.84
C LEU A 497 26.30 -22.30 -29.22
N TYR A 498 26.13 -21.33 -28.32
CA TYR A 498 26.58 -19.95 -28.54
C TYR A 498 28.12 -19.82 -28.52
N ASN A 499 28.80 -20.54 -27.62
CA ASN A 499 30.25 -20.55 -27.47
C ASN A 499 31.02 -21.22 -28.62
N LEU A 500 30.34 -21.90 -29.56
CA LEU A 500 30.94 -22.41 -30.79
C LEU A 500 31.05 -21.33 -31.89
N SER A 501 30.43 -20.15 -31.71
CA SER A 501 30.29 -19.15 -32.78
C SER A 501 31.09 -17.86 -32.61
N ASP A 502 31.41 -17.41 -31.39
CA ASP A 502 32.08 -16.11 -31.21
C ASP A 502 33.22 -16.11 -30.18
N GLY A 503 34.39 -15.64 -30.63
CA GLY A 503 35.60 -15.52 -29.85
C GLY A 503 35.58 -14.34 -28.87
N ALA A 504 36.02 -14.65 -27.64
CA ALA A 504 36.78 -13.81 -26.71
C ALA A 504 36.24 -12.44 -26.21
N ILE A 505 35.12 -11.89 -26.70
CA ILE A 505 34.61 -10.59 -26.20
C ILE A 505 33.45 -10.74 -25.18
N GLY A 506 32.83 -11.93 -25.09
CA GLY A 506 31.73 -12.22 -24.16
C GLY A 506 32.11 -12.58 -22.71
N PHE A 507 33.37 -12.39 -22.29
CA PHE A 507 33.84 -12.92 -21.00
C PHE A 507 33.25 -12.20 -19.77
N TRP A 508 32.93 -10.90 -19.86
CA TRP A 508 32.43 -10.13 -18.72
C TRP A 508 30.89 -10.06 -18.62
N ALA A 509 30.18 -10.08 -19.74
CA ALA A 509 28.70 -10.17 -19.76
C ALA A 509 28.18 -11.55 -19.32
N ASN A 510 28.99 -12.61 -19.50
CA ASN A 510 28.60 -14.00 -19.19
C ASN A 510 28.70 -14.41 -17.72
N ASN A 511 29.32 -13.63 -16.83
CA ASN A 511 29.51 -14.05 -15.43
C ASN A 511 28.24 -13.93 -14.58
N GLY A 512 27.26 -13.11 -14.98
CA GLY A 512 25.99 -12.97 -14.25
C GLY A 512 25.19 -14.27 -14.19
N MET A 513 25.20 -15.07 -15.28
CA MET A 513 24.48 -16.35 -15.33
C MET A 513 25.18 -17.43 -14.52
N TYR A 514 26.51 -17.50 -14.54
CA TYR A 514 27.28 -18.43 -13.68
C TYR A 514 27.14 -18.07 -12.21
N ILE A 515 27.15 -16.78 -11.85
CA ILE A 515 26.91 -16.31 -10.48
C ILE A 515 25.47 -16.64 -10.05
N ALA A 516 24.46 -16.38 -10.90
CA ALA A 516 23.08 -16.75 -10.61
C ALA A 516 22.87 -18.26 -10.48
N MET A 517 23.59 -19.08 -11.27
CA MET A 517 23.56 -20.54 -11.18
C MET A 517 24.24 -21.03 -9.89
N ILE A 518 25.38 -20.46 -9.51
CA ILE A 518 26.08 -20.76 -8.25
C ILE A 518 25.22 -20.35 -7.07
N VAL A 519 24.61 -19.16 -7.09
CA VAL A 519 23.71 -18.67 -6.04
C VAL A 519 22.43 -19.51 -5.98
N GLY A 520 21.82 -19.84 -7.12
CA GLY A 520 20.63 -20.69 -7.19
C GLY A 520 20.89 -22.10 -6.67
N VAL A 521 21.99 -22.73 -7.10
CA VAL A 521 22.43 -24.04 -6.58
C VAL A 521 22.77 -23.93 -5.10
N ALA A 522 23.45 -22.88 -4.66
CA ALA A 522 23.74 -22.66 -3.24
C ALA A 522 22.46 -22.49 -2.42
N ILE A 523 21.44 -21.79 -2.93
CA ILE A 523 20.12 -21.65 -2.27
C ILE A 523 19.39 -22.99 -2.21
N VAL A 524 19.38 -23.77 -3.28
CA VAL A 524 18.73 -25.09 -3.32
C VAL A 524 19.45 -26.07 -2.40
N VAL A 525 20.78 -26.12 -2.45
CA VAL A 525 21.61 -26.95 -1.56
C VAL A 525 21.44 -26.51 -0.11
N PHE A 526 21.48 -25.21 0.17
CA PHE A 526 21.19 -24.66 1.49
C PHE A 526 19.80 -25.06 1.96
N TYR A 527 18.78 -25.00 1.09
CA TYR A 527 17.40 -25.41 1.42
C TYR A 527 17.28 -26.92 1.70
N LEU A 528 17.92 -27.76 0.88
CA LEU A 528 17.92 -29.21 1.07
C LEU A 528 18.64 -29.61 2.37
N ILE A 529 19.77 -28.97 2.67
CA ILE A 529 20.47 -29.12 3.95
C ILE A 529 19.59 -28.60 5.09
N TYR A 530 19.01 -27.41 4.93
CA TYR A 530 18.18 -26.76 5.93
C TYR A 530 16.97 -27.61 6.32
N ARG A 531 16.30 -28.24 5.36
CA ARG A 531 15.17 -29.15 5.60
C ARG A 531 15.58 -30.38 6.42
N GLN A 532 16.83 -30.81 6.35
CA GLN A 532 17.36 -31.94 7.12
C GLN A 532 17.87 -31.53 8.52
N LEU A 533 17.94 -30.23 8.83
CA LEU A 533 18.42 -29.75 10.13
C LEU A 533 17.40 -30.00 11.25
N SER A 534 17.90 -30.28 12.46
CA SER A 534 17.06 -30.50 13.63
C SER A 534 16.13 -29.32 13.96
N VAL A 535 15.02 -29.58 14.66
CA VAL A 535 14.05 -28.55 15.12
C VAL A 535 14.74 -27.44 15.92
N LYS A 536 15.83 -27.76 16.63
CA LYS A 536 16.63 -26.79 17.40
C LYS A 536 17.30 -25.76 16.49
N ILE A 537 17.77 -26.17 15.31
CA ILE A 537 18.46 -25.30 14.36
C ILE A 537 17.46 -24.39 13.63
N HIS A 538 16.30 -24.93 13.23
CA HIS A 538 15.18 -24.15 12.69
C HIS A 538 14.67 -23.06 13.64
N LYS A 539 14.68 -23.36 14.95
CA LYS A 539 14.35 -22.39 15.99
C LYS A 539 15.35 -21.23 15.98
N TRP A 540 16.65 -21.52 16.03
CA TRP A 540 17.70 -20.49 16.09
C TRP A 540 17.81 -19.67 14.80
N SER A 541 17.68 -20.29 13.63
CA SER A 541 17.65 -19.57 12.35
C SER A 541 16.49 -18.57 12.29
N GLY A 542 15.30 -18.94 12.75
CA GLY A 542 14.14 -18.04 12.82
C GLY A 542 14.42 -16.80 13.69
N TYR A 543 14.97 -16.98 14.90
CA TYR A 543 15.34 -15.87 15.78
C TYR A 543 16.42 -14.97 15.16
N ILE A 544 17.43 -15.55 14.52
CA ILE A 544 18.53 -14.79 13.89
C ILE A 544 17.99 -13.95 12.73
N THR A 545 17.21 -14.54 11.82
CA THR A 545 16.66 -13.82 10.66
C THR A 545 15.79 -12.64 11.09
N VAL A 546 14.90 -12.88 12.06
CA VAL A 546 14.00 -11.87 12.59
C VAL A 546 14.76 -10.78 13.36
N GLY A 547 15.81 -11.16 14.10
CA GLY A 547 16.72 -10.21 14.75
C GLY A 547 17.54 -9.36 13.78
N LEU A 548 18.06 -9.95 12.70
CA LEU A 548 18.79 -9.23 11.65
C LEU A 548 17.90 -8.26 10.88
N ALA A 549 16.65 -8.65 10.61
CA ALA A 549 15.67 -7.75 9.99
C ALA A 549 15.42 -6.52 10.87
N MET A 550 15.27 -6.70 12.18
CA MET A 550 15.12 -5.57 13.11
C MET A 550 16.39 -4.73 13.21
N LEU A 551 17.56 -5.36 13.24
CA LEU A 551 18.85 -4.68 13.26
C LEU A 551 19.03 -3.81 12.02
N PHE A 552 18.62 -4.31 10.85
CA PHE A 552 18.65 -3.54 9.60
C PHE A 552 17.78 -2.29 9.70
N VAL A 553 16.52 -2.42 10.13
CA VAL A 553 15.60 -1.26 10.31
C VAL A 553 16.23 -0.22 11.24
N PHE A 554 16.76 -0.67 12.38
CA PHE A 554 17.39 0.20 13.37
C PHE A 554 18.64 0.90 12.81
N THR A 555 19.48 0.16 12.11
CA THR A 555 20.73 0.67 11.55
C THR A 555 20.44 1.66 10.42
N ALA A 556 19.49 1.36 9.53
CA ALA A 556 19.07 2.26 8.45
C ALA A 556 18.53 3.58 9.01
N LEU A 557 17.65 3.53 10.02
CA LEU A 557 17.14 4.73 10.68
C LEU A 557 18.26 5.53 11.37
N SER A 558 19.14 4.85 12.10
CA SER A 558 20.23 5.51 12.84
C SER A 558 21.21 6.20 11.91
N ILE A 559 21.59 5.54 10.80
CA ILE A 559 22.45 6.12 9.76
C ILE A 559 21.77 7.33 9.13
N LEU A 560 20.49 7.22 8.78
CA LEU A 560 19.74 8.31 8.16
C LEU A 560 19.66 9.54 9.08
N LEU A 561 19.26 9.35 10.35
CA LEU A 561 19.18 10.44 11.32
C LEU A 561 20.55 11.05 11.60
N PHE A 562 21.56 10.20 11.83
CA PHE A 562 22.94 10.65 12.05
C PHE A 562 23.45 11.47 10.87
N PHE A 563 23.17 11.04 9.64
CA PHE A 563 23.62 11.73 8.45
C PHE A 563 22.91 13.08 8.26
N ILE A 564 21.59 13.13 8.40
CA ILE A 564 20.83 14.38 8.25
C ILE A 564 21.24 15.39 9.33
N ILE A 565 21.36 14.96 10.58
CA ILE A 565 21.78 15.83 11.69
C ILE A 565 23.23 16.26 11.49
N GLY A 566 24.13 15.32 11.20
CA GLY A 566 25.56 15.60 11.01
C GLY A 566 25.80 16.57 9.86
N LYS A 567 25.27 16.27 8.66
CA LYS A 567 25.43 17.13 7.48
C LYS A 567 24.67 18.44 7.60
N GLY A 568 23.50 18.45 8.24
CA GLY A 568 22.73 19.69 8.39
C GLY A 568 23.28 20.65 9.45
N VAL A 569 23.98 20.15 10.48
CA VAL A 569 24.61 21.00 11.50
C VAL A 569 26.00 21.49 11.08
N THR A 570 26.72 20.73 10.25
CA THR A 570 28.09 21.05 9.82
C THR A 570 28.25 22.46 9.21
N PRO A 571 27.35 22.95 8.33
CA PRO A 571 27.45 24.32 7.77
C PRO A 571 27.44 25.42 8.85
N PHE A 572 26.69 25.23 9.93
CA PHE A 572 26.66 26.18 11.05
C PHE A 572 27.95 26.14 11.87
N LEU A 573 28.48 24.94 12.12
CA LEU A 573 29.72 24.76 12.88
C LEU A 573 30.95 25.29 12.15
N ASN A 574 30.98 25.13 10.82
CA ASN A 574 32.07 25.61 9.98
C ASN A 574 31.99 27.13 9.69
N GLY A 575 30.94 27.81 10.17
CA GLY A 575 30.71 29.23 9.89
C GLY A 575 30.34 29.54 8.44
N GLN A 576 29.95 28.53 7.64
CA GLN A 576 29.48 28.72 6.26
C GLN A 576 28.10 29.40 6.23
N ILE A 577 27.27 29.13 7.24
CA ILE A 577 25.93 29.69 7.41
C ILE A 577 25.80 30.15 8.87
N ASN A 578 25.32 31.37 9.09
CA ASN A 578 24.96 31.82 10.43
C ASN A 578 23.59 31.21 10.82
N PHE A 579 23.53 30.45 11.90
CA PHE A 579 22.30 29.78 12.33
C PHE A 579 21.14 30.76 12.61
N LEU A 580 21.43 31.89 13.26
CA LEU A 580 20.39 32.86 13.61
C LEU A 580 19.85 33.55 12.35
N GLU A 581 20.74 33.96 11.45
CA GLU A 581 20.40 34.51 10.14
C GLU A 581 19.55 33.52 9.34
N PHE A 582 20.00 32.27 9.28
CA PHE A 582 19.32 31.21 8.53
C PHE A 582 17.89 30.96 9.01
N ILE A 583 17.63 31.04 10.32
CA ILE A 583 16.28 30.78 10.87
C ILE A 583 15.38 32.01 10.83
N THR A 584 15.94 33.23 10.87
CA THR A 584 15.16 34.46 11.07
C THR A 584 15.04 35.34 9.84
N GLU A 585 15.97 35.24 8.89
CA GLU A 585 15.95 36.06 7.69
C GLU A 585 15.17 35.42 6.53
N GLU A 586 14.90 36.27 5.54
CA GLU A 586 14.30 35.87 4.27
C GLU A 586 15.32 35.24 3.32
N PRO A 587 14.90 34.36 2.40
CA PRO A 587 15.81 33.78 1.43
C PRO A 587 16.34 34.86 0.49
N SER A 588 17.65 34.83 0.25
CA SER A 588 18.35 35.69 -0.71
C SER A 588 19.18 34.84 -1.68
N ALA A 589 19.79 35.48 -2.69
CA ALA A 589 20.66 34.83 -3.67
C ALA A 589 20.09 33.52 -4.26
N THR A 590 18.84 33.52 -4.71
CA THR A 590 18.16 32.30 -5.23
C THR A 590 18.15 31.14 -4.24
N GLY A 591 18.13 31.41 -2.93
CA GLY A 591 17.96 30.39 -1.86
C GLY A 591 19.25 29.84 -1.30
N ILE A 592 20.41 30.24 -1.86
CA ILE A 592 21.74 29.91 -1.32
C ILE A 592 22.32 31.06 -0.48
N GLY A 593 21.45 31.94 0.04
CA GLY A 593 21.77 33.07 0.90
C GLY A 593 20.58 33.42 1.80
N GLY A 594 20.83 34.18 2.88
CA GLY A 594 19.80 34.59 3.83
C GLY A 594 19.23 33.42 4.63
N GLY A 595 17.92 33.44 4.88
CA GLY A 595 17.26 32.44 5.73
C GLY A 595 16.05 31.73 5.12
N ILE A 596 15.46 30.85 5.92
CA ILE A 596 14.30 30.00 5.59
C ILE A 596 13.06 30.39 6.40
N PHE A 597 13.08 31.55 7.06
CA PHE A 597 12.02 31.97 7.98
C PHE A 597 10.61 31.96 7.34
N PRO A 598 10.40 32.54 6.14
CA PRO A 598 9.09 32.51 5.50
C PRO A 598 8.62 31.08 5.21
N ALA A 599 9.52 30.20 4.75
CA ALA A 599 9.19 28.81 4.43
C ALA A 599 8.79 28.00 5.67
N MET A 600 9.41 28.26 6.82
CA MET A 600 9.05 27.64 8.10
C MET A 600 7.65 28.07 8.55
N ILE A 601 7.37 29.38 8.51
CA ILE A 601 6.05 29.90 8.88
C ILE A 601 4.98 29.42 7.89
N GLY A 602 5.26 29.45 6.59
CA GLY A 602 4.33 28.96 5.56
C GLY A 602 4.00 27.48 5.72
N THR A 603 4.99 26.62 6.03
CA THR A 603 4.73 25.21 6.37
C THR A 603 3.84 25.07 7.61
N LEU A 604 4.09 25.85 8.67
CA LEU A 604 3.22 25.83 9.87
C LEU A 604 1.79 26.27 9.56
N MET A 605 1.61 27.32 8.75
CA MET A 605 0.30 27.82 8.35
C MET A 605 -0.46 26.82 7.46
N LEU A 606 0.24 26.15 6.54
CA LEU A 606 -0.34 25.09 5.71
C LEU A 606 -0.84 23.93 6.55
N VAL A 607 0.02 23.45 7.46
CA VAL A 607 -0.30 22.34 8.35
C VAL A 607 -1.45 22.70 9.28
N PHE A 608 -1.43 23.89 9.88
CA PHE A 608 -2.48 24.35 10.78
C PHE A 608 -3.84 24.45 10.07
N GLY A 609 -3.89 25.06 8.88
CA GLY A 609 -5.14 25.15 8.12
C GLY A 609 -5.64 23.79 7.63
N ALA A 610 -4.74 22.88 7.23
CA ALA A 610 -5.11 21.51 6.88
C ALA A 610 -5.80 20.78 8.05
N ILE A 611 -5.32 20.98 9.29
CA ILE A 611 -5.92 20.39 10.50
C ILE A 611 -7.28 21.00 10.80
N ILE A 612 -7.44 22.33 10.67
CA ILE A 612 -8.72 23.01 10.88
C ILE A 612 -9.80 22.41 9.98
N ILE A 613 -9.45 22.03 8.75
CA ILE A 613 -10.37 21.42 7.80
C ILE A 613 -10.58 19.93 8.13
N ALA A 614 -9.48 19.18 8.25
CA ALA A 614 -9.52 17.72 8.29
C ALA A 614 -9.95 17.16 9.64
N ALA A 615 -9.55 17.76 10.76
CA ALA A 615 -9.82 17.20 12.09
C ALA A 615 -11.31 17.19 12.43
N PRO A 616 -12.09 18.28 12.24
CA PRO A 616 -13.52 18.25 12.49
C PRO A 616 -14.24 17.23 11.59
N LEU A 617 -14.00 17.28 10.27
CA LEU A 617 -14.61 16.37 9.31
C LEU A 617 -14.26 14.91 9.61
N GLY A 618 -12.99 14.63 9.91
CA GLY A 618 -12.48 13.29 10.16
C GLY A 618 -12.99 12.70 11.47
N ILE A 619 -12.96 13.47 12.55
CA ILE A 619 -13.45 13.02 13.86
C ILE A 619 -14.96 12.77 13.81
N MET A 620 -15.73 13.69 13.21
CA MET A 620 -17.18 13.52 13.06
C MET A 620 -17.52 12.29 12.22
N THR A 621 -16.81 12.08 11.11
CA THR A 621 -17.02 10.89 10.25
C THR A 621 -16.64 9.61 10.99
N GLY A 622 -15.55 9.60 11.76
CA GLY A 622 -15.16 8.45 12.60
C GLY A 622 -16.16 8.13 13.70
N ILE A 623 -16.73 9.15 14.35
CA ILE A 623 -17.82 8.98 15.34
C ILE A 623 -19.07 8.41 14.65
N TYR A 624 -19.43 8.92 13.47
CA TYR A 624 -20.57 8.40 12.71
C TYR A 624 -20.40 6.91 12.41
N LEU A 625 -19.26 6.53 11.81
CA LEU A 625 -18.99 5.17 11.35
C LEU A 625 -18.89 4.14 12.48
N THR A 626 -18.57 4.57 13.70
CA THR A 626 -18.45 3.67 14.86
C THR A 626 -19.69 3.62 15.73
N GLU A 627 -20.29 4.77 16.03
CA GLU A 627 -21.37 4.84 17.01
C GLU A 627 -22.74 4.86 16.33
N TYR A 628 -22.90 5.45 15.14
CA TYR A 628 -24.22 5.72 14.54
C TYR A 628 -24.53 4.92 13.27
N ALA A 629 -23.50 4.50 12.54
CA ALA A 629 -23.62 3.75 11.31
C ALA A 629 -24.12 2.32 11.60
N GLY A 630 -25.21 1.92 10.94
CA GLY A 630 -25.64 0.53 10.88
C GLY A 630 -24.99 -0.21 9.71
N GLU A 631 -25.36 -1.46 9.51
CA GLU A 631 -25.01 -2.20 8.30
C GLU A 631 -25.89 -1.71 7.14
N GLY A 632 -25.27 -1.29 6.03
CA GLY A 632 -26.03 -0.76 4.90
C GLY A 632 -25.17 -0.29 3.74
N LYS A 633 -25.77 -0.22 2.55
CA LYS A 633 -25.07 0.13 1.29
C LYS A 633 -24.36 1.49 1.37
N VAL A 634 -24.98 2.48 2.01
CA VAL A 634 -24.39 3.82 2.18
C VAL A 634 -23.12 3.78 3.02
N VAL A 635 -23.12 3.03 4.13
CA VAL A 635 -21.96 2.88 5.01
C VAL A 635 -20.83 2.14 4.29
N THR A 636 -21.16 1.12 3.49
CA THR A 636 -20.19 0.42 2.63
C THR A 636 -19.57 1.36 1.59
N ILE A 637 -20.37 2.22 0.95
CA ILE A 637 -19.87 3.22 -0.01
C ILE A 637 -18.93 4.21 0.68
N ILE A 638 -19.32 4.73 1.85
CA ILE A 638 -18.48 5.67 2.62
C ILE A 638 -17.15 5.00 3.00
N ASN A 639 -17.18 3.78 3.53
CA ASN A 639 -15.97 3.04 3.88
C ASN A 639 -15.05 2.81 2.66
N ASN A 640 -15.61 2.34 1.55
CA ASN A 640 -14.84 2.13 0.31
C ASN A 640 -14.24 3.44 -0.21
N ALA A 641 -14.97 4.56 -0.11
CA ALA A 641 -14.46 5.87 -0.48
C ALA A 641 -13.28 6.29 0.41
N ILE A 642 -13.40 6.16 1.73
CA ILE A 642 -12.33 6.49 2.68
C ILE A 642 -11.10 5.60 2.45
N ASP A 643 -11.30 4.30 2.20
CA ASP A 643 -10.21 3.37 1.91
C ASP A 643 -9.50 3.75 0.60
N ASN A 644 -10.25 4.17 -0.43
CA ASN A 644 -9.68 4.69 -1.68
C ASN A 644 -8.92 6.02 -1.47
N LEU A 645 -9.42 6.95 -0.65
CA LEU A 645 -8.69 8.18 -0.31
C LEU A 645 -7.35 7.85 0.34
N ASN A 646 -7.32 6.90 1.29
CA ASN A 646 -6.10 6.55 1.99
C ASN A 646 -5.04 5.92 1.08
N ALA A 647 -5.47 5.27 -0.01
CA ALA A 647 -4.58 4.71 -1.02
C ALA A 647 -4.25 5.69 -2.16
N THR A 648 -4.88 6.87 -2.19
CA THR A 648 -4.66 7.86 -3.24
C THR A 648 -3.27 8.52 -3.07
N PRO A 649 -2.45 8.63 -4.12
CA PRO A 649 -1.15 9.28 -4.06
C PRO A 649 -1.25 10.75 -3.68
N SER A 650 -0.24 11.27 -2.97
CA SER A 650 -0.25 12.69 -2.58
C SER A 650 -0.25 13.63 -3.78
N ILE A 651 0.39 13.27 -4.90
CA ILE A 651 0.35 14.08 -6.13
C ILE A 651 -1.08 14.26 -6.69
N VAL A 652 -1.95 13.25 -6.54
CA VAL A 652 -3.33 13.31 -7.03
C VAL A 652 -4.15 14.34 -6.24
N PHE A 653 -3.91 14.52 -4.95
CA PHE A 653 -4.54 15.59 -4.16
C PHE A 653 -4.10 16.98 -4.63
N GLY A 654 -2.83 17.14 -5.03
CA GLY A 654 -2.34 18.38 -5.63
C GLY A 654 -2.98 18.67 -6.98
N MET A 655 -3.06 17.66 -7.85
CA MET A 655 -3.73 17.76 -9.16
C MET A 655 -5.21 18.10 -9.01
N PHE A 656 -5.90 17.47 -8.06
CA PHE A 656 -7.29 17.81 -7.74
C PHE A 656 -7.42 19.27 -7.28
N GLY A 657 -6.49 19.74 -6.45
CA GLY A 657 -6.45 21.14 -6.03
C GLY A 657 -6.33 22.10 -7.21
N VAL A 658 -5.44 21.80 -8.17
CA VAL A 658 -5.28 22.55 -9.41
C VAL A 658 -6.56 22.49 -10.25
N ALA A 659 -7.11 21.30 -10.50
CA ALA A 659 -8.26 21.12 -11.37
C ALA A 659 -9.52 21.82 -10.85
N LEU A 660 -9.85 21.64 -9.57
CA LEU A 660 -11.06 22.23 -8.99
C LEU A 660 -10.89 23.72 -8.71
N PHE A 661 -9.86 24.10 -7.94
CA PHE A 661 -9.79 25.48 -7.44
C PHE A 661 -9.18 26.41 -8.48
N ILE A 662 -8.13 25.98 -9.17
CA ILE A 662 -7.42 26.87 -10.10
C ILE A 662 -8.11 26.90 -11.45
N ASN A 663 -8.35 25.74 -12.07
CA ASN A 663 -8.89 25.70 -13.42
C ASN A 663 -10.40 25.95 -13.47
N TYR A 664 -11.17 25.28 -12.59
CA TYR A 664 -12.62 25.35 -12.63
C TYR A 664 -13.21 26.56 -11.89
N LEU A 665 -12.73 26.85 -10.68
CA LEU A 665 -13.19 28.01 -9.89
C LEU A 665 -12.44 29.31 -10.21
N GLY A 666 -11.35 29.24 -10.97
CA GLY A 666 -10.56 30.41 -11.38
C GLY A 666 -9.78 31.08 -10.24
N TRP A 667 -9.45 30.34 -9.17
CA TRP A 667 -8.64 30.85 -8.07
C TRP A 667 -7.15 30.79 -8.41
N ASP A 668 -6.34 31.65 -7.81
CA ASP A 668 -4.89 31.55 -7.92
C ASP A 668 -4.32 30.49 -6.97
N ARG A 669 -3.08 30.06 -7.26
CA ARG A 669 -2.28 29.27 -6.31
C ARG A 669 -2.21 30.02 -4.98
N SER A 670 -2.62 29.38 -3.90
CA SER A 670 -2.80 30.08 -2.63
C SER A 670 -2.75 29.16 -1.42
N LEU A 671 -2.51 29.76 -0.26
CA LEU A 671 -2.43 29.08 1.03
C LEU A 671 -3.69 28.23 1.29
N ILE A 672 -4.89 28.77 1.02
CA ILE A 672 -6.14 28.06 1.26
C ILE A 672 -6.32 26.84 0.35
N VAL A 673 -5.91 26.92 -0.92
CA VAL A 673 -5.96 25.79 -1.86
C VAL A 673 -5.01 24.69 -1.37
N GLY A 674 -3.81 25.05 -0.93
CA GLY A 674 -2.86 24.12 -0.32
C GLY A 674 -3.37 23.49 0.98
N GLN A 675 -4.02 24.28 1.85
CA GLN A 675 -4.63 23.78 3.10
C GLN A 675 -5.76 22.79 2.83
N ILE A 676 -6.61 23.04 1.83
CA ILE A 676 -7.68 22.12 1.44
C ILE A 676 -7.09 20.83 0.87
N ALA A 677 -6.14 20.93 -0.07
CA ALA A 677 -5.50 19.75 -0.68
C ALA A 677 -4.80 18.86 0.37
N LEU A 678 -4.01 19.46 1.27
CA LEU A 678 -3.37 18.75 2.38
C LEU A 678 -4.40 18.22 3.40
N GLY A 679 -5.46 18.98 3.68
CA GLY A 679 -6.53 18.58 4.58
C GLY A 679 -7.24 17.31 4.09
N LEU A 680 -7.58 17.26 2.80
CA LEU A 680 -8.17 16.07 2.18
C LEU A 680 -7.23 14.87 2.20
N MET A 681 -5.92 15.10 2.07
CA MET A 681 -4.91 14.04 2.13
C MET A 681 -4.81 13.39 3.52
N ILE A 682 -4.91 14.19 4.60
CA ILE A 682 -4.81 13.68 5.98
C ILE A 682 -6.16 13.24 6.56
N LEU A 683 -7.28 13.59 5.92
CA LEU A 683 -8.63 13.24 6.34
C LEU A 683 -8.82 11.73 6.61
N PRO A 684 -8.40 10.78 5.75
CA PRO A 684 -8.62 9.36 5.98
C PRO A 684 -7.87 8.83 7.20
N VAL A 685 -6.70 9.39 7.48
CA VAL A 685 -5.89 9.03 8.66
C VAL A 685 -6.66 9.38 9.93
N ILE A 686 -7.24 10.58 9.99
CA ILE A 686 -8.01 11.03 11.16
C ILE A 686 -9.28 10.19 11.32
N ILE A 687 -9.96 9.85 10.22
CA ILE A 687 -11.17 9.00 10.28
C ILE A 687 -10.83 7.63 10.88
N LYS A 688 -9.88 6.90 10.29
CA LYS A 688 -9.58 5.52 10.71
C LYS A 688 -9.05 5.44 12.14
N THR A 689 -8.16 6.37 12.51
CA THR A 689 -7.64 6.43 13.89
C THR A 689 -8.71 6.82 14.90
N THR A 690 -9.68 7.65 14.53
CA THR A 690 -10.86 7.94 15.36
C THR A 690 -11.72 6.69 15.52
N GLU A 691 -11.97 5.95 14.44
CA GLU A 691 -12.74 4.71 14.52
C GLU A 691 -12.08 3.69 15.44
N GLU A 692 -10.78 3.47 15.28
CA GLU A 692 -10.00 2.52 16.09
C GLU A 692 -9.98 2.93 17.57
N ALA A 693 -9.82 4.22 17.85
CA ALA A 693 -9.82 4.75 19.21
C ALA A 693 -11.16 4.53 19.93
N ILE A 694 -12.28 4.66 19.20
CA ILE A 694 -13.63 4.44 19.73
C ILE A 694 -13.93 2.94 19.85
N LYS A 695 -13.59 2.14 18.85
CA LYS A 695 -13.79 0.68 18.84
C LYS A 695 -13.01 -0.03 19.95
N ALA A 696 -11.89 0.55 20.40
CA ALA A 696 -11.09 0.01 21.51
C ALA A 696 -11.81 0.08 22.88
N ILE A 697 -12.90 0.84 22.99
CA ILE A 697 -13.65 0.98 24.25
C ILE A 697 -14.62 -0.19 24.40
N PRO A 698 -14.60 -0.91 25.55
CA PRO A 698 -15.50 -2.05 25.79
C PRO A 698 -16.97 -1.65 25.71
N GLN A 699 -17.80 -2.58 25.20
CA GLN A 699 -19.23 -2.35 25.01
C GLN A 699 -19.99 -2.11 26.32
N SER A 700 -19.51 -2.70 27.43
CA SER A 700 -20.11 -2.56 28.76
C SER A 700 -20.22 -1.11 29.24
N PHE A 701 -19.32 -0.22 28.83
CA PHE A 701 -19.41 1.21 29.15
C PHE A 701 -20.61 1.88 28.46
N ARG A 702 -20.88 1.51 27.21
CA ARG A 702 -22.02 2.04 26.44
C ARG A 702 -23.33 1.56 27.04
N GLU A 703 -23.43 0.25 27.29
CA GLU A 703 -24.61 -0.39 27.88
C GLU A 703 -24.89 0.14 29.28
N GLY A 704 -23.87 0.28 30.14
CA GLY A 704 -24.01 0.82 31.48
C GLY A 704 -24.50 2.28 31.49
N SER A 705 -23.98 3.11 30.59
CA SER A 705 -24.44 4.51 30.45
C SER A 705 -25.90 4.61 30.00
N MET A 706 -26.28 3.84 28.98
CA MET A 706 -27.65 3.82 28.46
C MET A 706 -28.64 3.22 29.47
N ALA A 707 -28.22 2.22 30.25
CA ALA A 707 -29.03 1.64 31.32
C ALA A 707 -29.34 2.65 32.45
N MET A 708 -28.46 3.64 32.65
CA MET A 708 -28.69 4.76 33.58
C MET A 708 -29.57 5.88 32.99
N GLY A 709 -30.14 5.69 31.80
CA GLY A 709 -31.04 6.64 31.13
C GLY A 709 -30.35 7.68 30.25
N ALA A 710 -29.03 7.58 30.03
CA ALA A 710 -28.31 8.50 29.15
C ALA A 710 -28.69 8.28 27.67
N THR A 711 -28.80 9.37 26.90
CA THR A 711 -29.00 9.26 25.45
C THR A 711 -27.75 8.72 24.76
N LYS A 712 -27.90 8.25 23.51
CA LYS A 712 -26.76 7.77 22.71
C LYS A 712 -25.69 8.86 22.52
N TRP A 713 -26.10 10.10 22.24
CA TRP A 713 -25.17 11.24 22.15
C TRP A 713 -24.48 11.56 23.47
N GLN A 714 -25.21 11.57 24.59
CA GLN A 714 -24.62 11.76 25.92
C GLN A 714 -23.62 10.66 26.25
N THR A 715 -23.94 9.41 25.91
CA THR A 715 -23.05 8.27 26.07
C THR A 715 -21.80 8.44 25.20
N THR A 716 -21.96 8.79 23.92
CA THR A 716 -20.84 9.05 23.01
C THR A 716 -19.93 10.17 23.55
N VAL A 717 -20.48 11.33 23.93
CA VAL A 717 -19.66 12.50 24.32
C VAL A 717 -19.10 12.41 25.73
N ASN A 718 -19.84 11.85 26.69
CA ASN A 718 -19.44 11.88 28.10
C ASN A 718 -18.76 10.59 28.57
N VAL A 719 -19.01 9.46 27.91
CA VAL A 719 -18.51 8.14 28.34
C VAL A 719 -17.51 7.58 27.35
N VAL A 720 -17.79 7.65 26.05
CA VAL A 720 -16.93 7.02 25.02
C VAL A 720 -15.82 7.97 24.56
N LEU A 721 -16.14 9.22 24.23
CA LEU A 721 -15.19 10.14 23.63
C LEU A 721 -14.01 10.47 24.56
N PRO A 722 -14.19 10.79 25.86
CA PRO A 722 -13.08 11.15 26.74
C PRO A 722 -11.98 10.08 26.84
N PRO A 723 -12.30 8.77 27.03
CA PRO A 723 -11.29 7.72 26.98
C PRO A 723 -10.71 7.43 25.58
N ALA A 724 -11.43 7.79 24.49
CA ALA A 724 -10.95 7.69 23.11
C ALA A 724 -10.05 8.87 22.69
N LEU A 725 -10.16 10.04 23.34
CA LEU A 725 -9.41 11.27 22.99
C LEU A 725 -7.91 11.05 22.74
N PRO A 726 -7.17 10.26 23.53
CA PRO A 726 -5.73 10.09 23.29
C PRO A 726 -5.44 9.36 21.98
N GLY A 727 -6.31 8.44 21.57
CA GLY A 727 -6.22 7.76 20.28
C GLY A 727 -6.58 8.70 19.13
N ILE A 728 -7.66 9.48 19.28
CA ILE A 728 -8.07 10.48 18.29
C ILE A 728 -6.97 11.52 18.07
N LEU A 729 -6.40 12.04 19.16
CA LEU A 729 -5.28 12.99 19.11
C LEU A 729 -4.07 12.39 18.39
N THR A 730 -3.76 11.10 18.64
CA THR A 730 -2.68 10.40 17.92
C THR A 730 -2.91 10.42 16.41
N GLY A 731 -4.17 10.25 15.98
CA GLY A 731 -4.58 10.37 14.59
C GLY A 731 -4.37 11.74 13.97
N VAL A 732 -4.84 12.78 14.65
CA VAL A 732 -4.64 14.17 14.24
C VAL A 732 -3.15 14.48 14.12
N ILE A 733 -2.35 14.09 15.12
CA ILE A 733 -0.90 14.24 15.17
C ILE A 733 -0.21 13.55 13.99
N LEU A 734 -0.58 12.30 13.69
CA LEU A 734 -0.01 11.57 12.56
C LEU A 734 -0.35 12.27 11.23
N GLY A 735 -1.54 12.86 11.15
CA GLY A 735 -1.94 13.76 10.06
C GLY A 735 -1.03 14.99 9.96
N VAL A 736 -0.71 15.65 11.09
CA VAL A 736 0.19 16.81 11.13
C VAL A 736 1.57 16.48 10.56
N GLY A 737 2.17 15.36 11.03
CA GLY A 737 3.48 14.91 10.55
C GLY A 737 3.48 14.61 9.05
N ARG A 738 2.41 13.96 8.55
CA ARG A 738 2.21 13.78 7.11
C ARG A 738 2.10 15.11 6.37
N ALA A 739 1.16 15.98 6.72
CA ALA A 739 0.96 17.26 6.04
C ALA A 739 2.24 18.13 6.00
N ALA A 740 3.01 18.15 7.10
CA ALA A 740 4.26 18.91 7.19
C ALA A 740 5.36 18.36 6.27
N GLY A 741 5.34 17.05 5.99
CA GLY A 741 6.35 16.35 5.21
C GLY A 741 6.02 16.16 3.74
N GLU A 742 4.84 16.59 3.28
CA GLU A 742 4.37 16.39 1.91
C GLU A 742 4.76 17.57 1.02
N THR A 743 5.39 17.27 -0.12
CA THR A 743 5.76 18.29 -1.10
C THR A 743 4.84 18.30 -2.31
N ALA A 744 4.31 17.14 -2.72
CA ALA A 744 3.58 17.01 -3.98
C ALA A 744 2.28 17.87 -4.04
N PRO A 745 1.37 17.81 -3.04
CA PRO A 745 0.24 18.73 -2.99
C PRO A 745 0.69 20.19 -2.93
N VAL A 746 1.73 20.47 -2.14
CA VAL A 746 2.22 21.82 -1.86
C VAL A 746 2.77 22.47 -3.13
N MET A 747 3.61 21.75 -3.88
CA MET A 747 4.24 22.18 -5.13
C MET A 747 3.22 22.58 -6.21
N LEU A 748 2.09 21.85 -6.30
CA LEU A 748 1.07 22.11 -7.31
C LEU A 748 0.12 23.25 -6.93
N THR A 749 -0.19 23.41 -5.64
CA THR A 749 -1.34 24.22 -5.20
C THR A 749 -0.98 25.58 -4.62
N VAL A 750 0.19 25.70 -3.99
CA VAL A 750 0.52 26.89 -3.16
C VAL A 750 1.95 27.36 -3.30
N ALA A 751 2.91 26.45 -3.51
CA ALA A 751 4.31 26.76 -3.33
C ALA A 751 4.83 27.77 -4.34
N VAL A 752 5.51 28.79 -3.81
CA VAL A 752 6.36 29.72 -4.54
C VAL A 752 7.71 29.77 -3.86
N PHE A 753 8.77 29.83 -4.66
CA PHE A 753 10.15 29.80 -4.16
C PHE A 753 10.56 31.11 -3.45
N SER A 754 10.11 32.27 -3.93
CA SER A 754 10.49 33.57 -3.37
C SER A 754 9.32 34.56 -3.40
N THR A 755 8.42 34.43 -2.44
CA THR A 755 7.67 35.58 -1.93
C THR A 755 8.49 36.21 -0.79
N ARG A 756 8.66 37.53 -0.82
CA ARG A 756 9.22 38.28 0.33
C ARG A 756 8.12 38.41 1.39
N GLY A 757 8.46 38.12 2.64
CA GLY A 757 7.52 38.18 3.76
C GLY A 757 6.70 36.91 4.03
N ILE A 758 5.95 36.97 5.14
CA ILE A 758 5.00 35.94 5.57
C ILE A 758 3.69 36.13 4.79
N PRO A 759 3.04 35.06 4.33
CA PRO A 759 1.70 35.19 3.75
C PRO A 759 0.71 35.63 4.84
N ILE A 760 0.12 36.82 4.69
CA ILE A 760 -0.92 37.38 5.56
C ILE A 760 -2.31 37.05 5.01
N ASN A 761 -2.47 37.03 3.67
CA ASN A 761 -3.71 36.73 2.99
C ASN A 761 -3.81 35.23 2.66
N PRO A 762 -4.86 34.50 3.12
CA PRO A 762 -5.05 33.09 2.77
C PRO A 762 -5.16 32.79 1.27
N PHE A 763 -5.50 33.79 0.45
CA PHE A 763 -5.61 33.66 -1.01
C PHE A 763 -4.31 33.98 -1.75
N GLU A 764 -3.18 34.13 -1.04
CA GLU A 764 -1.88 34.33 -1.68
C GLU A 764 -0.98 33.07 -1.59
N PRO A 765 -0.03 32.91 -2.52
CA PRO A 765 0.92 31.80 -2.47
C PRO A 765 1.81 31.86 -1.23
N ALA A 766 2.28 30.69 -0.77
CA ALA A 766 3.11 30.58 0.42
C ALA A 766 4.39 29.77 0.15
N PRO A 767 5.53 30.17 0.74
CA PRO A 767 6.74 29.35 0.72
C PRO A 767 6.58 28.17 1.68
N ALA A 768 7.22 27.04 1.39
CA ALA A 768 7.18 25.84 2.22
C ALA A 768 8.56 25.17 2.29
N LEU A 769 8.93 24.64 3.46
CA LEU A 769 10.23 23.99 3.68
C LEU A 769 10.48 22.81 2.74
N THR A 770 9.45 21.99 2.53
CA THR A 770 9.52 20.83 1.63
C THR A 770 9.78 21.26 0.19
N TYR A 771 9.16 22.34 -0.28
CA TYR A 771 9.40 22.86 -1.62
C TYR A 771 10.74 23.59 -1.74
N HIS A 772 11.16 24.34 -0.71
CA HIS A 772 12.45 24.99 -0.68
C HIS A 772 13.60 23.98 -0.81
N LEU A 773 13.51 22.85 -0.08
CA LEU A 773 14.47 21.76 -0.21
C LEU A 773 14.47 21.13 -1.61
N TYR A 774 13.30 20.93 -2.21
CA TYR A 774 13.19 20.45 -3.59
C TYR A 774 13.90 21.39 -4.57
N TYR A 775 13.60 22.68 -4.48
CA TYR A 775 14.20 23.69 -5.33
C TYR A 775 15.72 23.71 -5.20
N LEU A 776 16.24 23.67 -3.97
CA LEU A 776 17.69 23.64 -3.74
C LEU A 776 18.35 22.42 -4.37
N LEU A 777 17.72 21.25 -4.33
CA LEU A 777 18.30 20.02 -4.89
C LEU A 777 18.21 19.96 -6.41
N GLY A 778 17.04 20.26 -6.99
CA GLY A 778 16.78 20.07 -8.42
C GLY A 778 16.94 21.32 -9.28
N GLU A 779 16.36 22.45 -8.85
CA GLU A 779 16.06 23.58 -9.75
C GLU A 779 17.01 24.78 -9.59
N CYS A 780 17.70 24.89 -8.45
CA CYS A 780 18.52 26.05 -8.13
C CYS A 780 19.67 26.23 -9.14
N PRO A 781 19.67 27.31 -9.95
CA PRO A 781 20.65 27.53 -11.01
C PRO A 781 21.89 28.21 -10.42
N THR A 782 22.82 27.42 -9.87
CA THR A 782 24.07 27.94 -9.30
C THR A 782 25.28 27.07 -9.61
N GLY A 783 26.42 27.73 -9.85
CA GLY A 783 27.72 27.07 -9.96
C GLY A 783 28.38 26.76 -8.61
N ASN A 784 27.88 27.33 -7.50
CA ASN A 784 28.40 27.04 -6.17
C ASN A 784 27.69 25.83 -5.55
N ILE A 785 28.14 24.65 -5.97
CA ILE A 785 27.58 23.36 -5.57
C ILE A 785 27.73 23.13 -4.06
N GLU A 786 28.85 23.54 -3.48
CA GLU A 786 29.11 23.36 -2.04
C GLU A 786 28.12 24.15 -1.19
N LEU A 787 27.90 25.43 -1.52
CA LEU A 787 26.96 26.28 -0.80
C LEU A 787 25.51 25.81 -0.99
N LYS A 788 25.14 25.39 -2.21
CA LYS A 788 23.84 24.78 -2.50
C LYS A 788 23.57 23.57 -1.58
N PHE A 789 24.54 22.66 -1.43
CA PHE A 789 24.38 21.52 -0.52
C PHE A 789 24.40 21.91 0.96
N ALA A 790 25.14 22.95 1.34
CA ALA A 790 25.11 23.48 2.70
C ALA A 790 23.71 23.98 3.08
N TYR A 791 23.06 24.76 2.22
CA TYR A 791 21.69 25.24 2.44
C TYR A 791 20.66 24.11 2.37
N ALA A 792 20.80 23.16 1.44
CA ALA A 792 19.88 22.02 1.32
C ALA A 792 19.95 21.12 2.57
N SER A 793 21.15 20.77 3.03
CA SER A 793 21.35 19.96 4.23
C SER A 793 20.82 20.65 5.50
N SER A 794 21.07 21.96 5.63
CA SER A 794 20.56 22.78 6.73
C SER A 794 19.03 22.85 6.72
N THR A 795 18.42 23.00 5.55
CA THR A 795 16.96 23.00 5.37
C THR A 795 16.36 21.64 5.73
N ALA A 796 16.97 20.54 5.27
CA ALA A 796 16.53 19.18 5.60
C ALA A 796 16.60 18.90 7.10
N PHE A 797 17.64 19.40 7.78
CA PHE A 797 17.77 19.32 9.23
C PHE A 797 16.68 20.10 9.96
N VAL A 798 16.41 21.35 9.57
CA VAL A 798 15.35 22.16 10.20
C VAL A 798 13.97 21.54 9.97
N LEU A 799 13.69 21.03 8.77
CA LEU A 799 12.46 20.30 8.46
C LEU A 799 12.32 19.05 9.35
N LEU A 800 13.38 18.25 9.49
CA LEU A 800 13.38 17.08 10.37
C LEU A 800 13.14 17.49 11.83
N VAL A 801 13.82 18.51 12.34
CA VAL A 801 13.67 19.01 13.71
C VAL A 801 12.25 19.52 13.95
N LEU A 802 11.69 20.30 13.02
CA LEU A 802 10.32 20.81 13.10
C LEU A 802 9.31 19.66 13.26
N VAL A 803 9.42 18.64 12.42
CA VAL A 803 8.55 17.47 12.46
C VAL A 803 8.75 16.67 13.75
N LEU A 804 9.99 16.45 14.18
CA LEU A 804 10.29 15.77 15.44
C LEU A 804 9.75 16.53 16.66
N ILE A 805 9.79 17.87 16.66
CA ILE A 805 9.21 18.69 17.73
C ILE A 805 7.69 18.49 17.79
N ILE A 806 7.02 18.50 16.64
CA ILE A 806 5.58 18.23 16.55
C ILE A 806 5.26 16.84 17.12
N TYR A 807 6.03 15.81 16.77
CA TYR A 807 5.88 14.45 17.32
C TYR A 807 6.20 14.37 18.82
N ALA A 808 7.22 15.08 19.31
CA ALA A 808 7.57 15.10 20.72
C ALA A 808 6.48 15.76 21.56
N PHE A 809 5.98 16.92 21.13
CA PHE A 809 4.87 17.61 21.76
C PHE A 809 3.62 16.72 21.84
N ALA A 810 3.34 16.03 20.74
CA ALA A 810 2.27 15.06 20.67
C ALA A 810 2.43 13.87 21.63
N MET A 811 3.61 13.28 21.71
CA MET A 811 3.91 12.18 22.63
C MET A 811 3.72 12.62 24.09
N VAL A 812 4.10 13.85 24.44
CA VAL A 812 3.88 14.43 25.78
C VAL A 812 2.38 14.53 26.07
N ILE A 813 1.59 15.08 25.14
CA ILE A 813 0.12 15.14 25.27
C ILE A 813 -0.48 13.74 25.46
N ARG A 814 -0.08 12.79 24.60
CA ARG A 814 -0.54 11.39 24.67
C ARG A 814 -0.22 10.75 26.02
N SER A 815 1.00 10.96 26.52
CA SER A 815 1.45 10.42 27.82
C SER A 815 0.64 11.00 28.98
N TYR A 816 0.34 12.31 28.93
CA TYR A 816 -0.50 12.97 29.93
C TYR A 816 -1.89 12.34 30.04
N TYR A 817 -2.60 12.18 28.92
CA TYR A 817 -3.93 11.59 28.96
C TYR A 817 -3.93 10.08 29.22
N ARG A 818 -2.89 9.34 28.82
CA ARG A 818 -2.80 7.90 29.10
C ARG A 818 -2.66 7.61 30.60
N LYS A 819 -2.01 8.49 31.37
CA LYS A 819 -1.91 8.37 32.84
C LYS A 819 -3.26 8.51 33.55
N GLN A 820 -4.24 9.15 32.91
CA GLN A 820 -5.61 9.28 33.43
C GLN A 820 -6.47 8.05 33.13
N LYS A 821 -6.02 7.11 32.28
CA LYS A 821 -6.69 5.82 32.07
C LYS A 821 -6.46 4.92 33.29
N LYS A 822 -7.35 4.99 34.26
CA LYS A 822 -7.59 3.92 35.25
C LYS A 822 -8.96 3.36 34.99
N TRP A 823 -9.01 2.29 34.21
CA TRP A 823 -10.21 1.47 34.04
C TRP A 823 -9.78 0.07 34.40
#